data_AF-A0A7S4QPW9-F1
#
_entry.id   AF-A0A7S4QPW9-F1
#
_cell.length_a   1.000
_cell.length_b   1.000
_cell.length_c   1.000
_cell.angle_alpha   90.00
_cell.angle_beta   90.00
_cell.angle_gamma   90.00
#
_symmetry.space_group_name_H-M   'P 1'
#
loop_
_entity.id
_entity.type
_entity.pdbx_description
1 polymer ?
#
loop_
_entity_poly.entity_id
_entity_poly.type
_entity_poly.pdbx_seq_one_letter_code
_entity_poly.pdbx_strand_id
1 'polypeptide(L)'
;SSSAQGRFKWGGGGEEDRSGLGQHRAATMSATEPAAPASPASSRPGNTLGPVLEETVYRAGLVTLQRVAGDAGLQDFPKRGNGTQVLLRQSLFEKMFSGQLELQSFPSSDLIAAQADIRHLSLCQLLYLRCGNLDFNAAAPSMRSQAEFLACVDANLETRIAERLAADGGLVPPAGQQAELVRQVLLIYGAHEILEAEEARCDRWLLRSSAVEGILSLKDCKLLAIEEGDGTPPTYCHRSLSRASAAVPKAKRQLHWEVELSENPKEFQGSLARRDTGGRGRISGQRLSRGSRSADSLEDTPSAASQSCPSEASPSRESPQRQAPDAVAEAGEDPHTELAAARLEAEDAKAKLEKASAGAAAMMAELTEVREKVAALQSELEEEKAKKALGAEPEAGAEAAVPKAELEEARGKASAEVAALRAELEEAKERATKAETEAGTEVAALKAELEEARAAVAKAGSEASAEAAALRAELEEAKERAAAAEAEAGIEVAALKEELKEAKEKAAKAGSEDAAAKAEVEEARAKAAKAEADVSALDAELEEARKKVEEAVAEAGAEAASLRAELEEARRKAAEAEAEAGKEAAALRAELAEARKTAAEAETQARQVVAGLREELEEAKRTAARPESEAGAAPAAPAREPEGTDVADAREEAASAQASAGEAGERAGFFGRLFGRRG
;
A
#
# COMPACT_ATOMS: atom_id res chain seq x y z
N SER A 1 20.60 42.08 14.88
CA SER A 1 21.89 41.82 15.55
C SER A 1 21.70 41.45 17.00
N SER A 2 21.94 40.20 17.38
CA SER A 2 22.63 39.82 18.63
C SER A 2 22.91 38.31 18.57
N SER A 3 24.08 37.89 19.02
CA SER A 3 24.63 36.55 18.76
C SER A 3 24.86 35.78 20.06
N ALA A 4 24.36 34.55 20.13
CA ALA A 4 24.68 33.61 21.21
C ALA A 4 25.06 32.23 20.63
N GLN A 5 26.35 32.03 20.35
CA GLN A 5 26.89 30.73 19.95
C GLN A 5 27.34 29.94 21.19
N GLY A 6 26.57 28.91 21.57
CA GLY A 6 26.97 27.94 22.58
C GLY A 6 27.88 26.85 21.99
N ARG A 7 29.19 27.01 22.09
CA ARG A 7 30.18 26.05 21.55
C ARG A 7 30.70 25.13 22.66
N PHE A 8 30.09 23.96 22.83
CA PHE A 8 30.59 22.95 23.78
C PHE A 8 31.91 22.34 23.28
N LYS A 9 32.85 22.14 24.22
CA LYS A 9 34.23 21.71 23.96
C LYS A 9 34.62 20.67 25.01
N TRP A 10 34.84 19.43 24.59
CA TRP A 10 35.44 18.39 25.43
C TRP A 10 36.90 18.18 25.02
N GLY A 11 37.81 18.33 25.98
CA GLY A 11 39.08 17.59 25.98
C GLY A 11 38.87 16.23 26.66
N GLY A 12 39.81 15.30 26.67
CA GLY A 12 41.23 15.40 26.29
C GLY A 12 42.10 14.79 27.38
N GLY A 13 42.84 13.73 27.04
CA GLY A 13 43.59 12.87 27.97
C GLY A 13 42.94 11.48 28.13
N GLY A 14 43.68 10.38 28.31
CA GLY A 14 45.12 10.27 28.54
C GLY A 14 45.85 9.39 27.50
N GLU A 15 47.13 9.70 27.35
CA GLU A 15 48.13 9.01 26.54
C GLU A 15 48.95 8.12 27.49
N GLU A 16 48.99 6.81 27.26
CA GLU A 16 50.03 5.95 27.82
C GLU A 16 50.63 5.06 26.74
N ASP A 17 51.94 4.91 26.81
CA ASP A 17 52.82 4.67 25.68
C ASP A 17 53.79 3.50 25.99
N ARG A 18 54.30 2.89 24.92
CA ARG A 18 55.47 1.98 24.85
C ARG A 18 55.35 0.48 25.16
N SER A 19 55.88 -0.21 24.14
CA SER A 19 56.82 -1.35 24.17
C SER A 19 56.25 -2.77 24.28
N GLY A 20 56.68 -3.72 23.44
CA GLY A 20 57.55 -3.55 22.26
C GLY A 20 58.04 -4.85 21.65
N LEU A 21 58.80 -4.72 20.55
CA LEU A 21 59.77 -5.69 20.00
C LEU A 21 59.31 -7.13 19.70
N GLY A 22 59.26 -7.48 18.41
CA GLY A 22 58.96 -8.85 17.97
C GLY A 22 59.22 -9.12 16.49
N GLN A 23 60.33 -8.63 15.92
CA GLN A 23 60.71 -8.99 14.55
C GLN A 23 61.15 -10.46 14.49
N HIS A 24 60.40 -11.33 13.79
CA HIS A 24 60.99 -12.51 13.18
C HIS A 24 60.43 -12.74 11.77
N ARG A 25 61.30 -12.51 10.78
CA ARG A 25 61.13 -13.03 9.42
C ARG A 25 61.16 -14.57 9.47
N ALA A 26 60.13 -15.21 8.93
CA ALA A 26 60.22 -16.57 8.39
C ALA A 26 59.58 -16.56 7.00
N ALA A 27 60.42 -16.49 5.97
CA ALA A 27 59.96 -16.61 4.58
C ALA A 27 59.91 -18.10 4.21
N THR A 28 58.75 -18.73 4.38
CA THR A 28 58.46 -20.05 3.80
C THR A 28 57.67 -19.87 2.51
N MET A 29 58.34 -20.13 1.38
CA MET A 29 57.69 -20.26 0.09
C MET A 29 56.94 -21.61 0.06
N SER A 30 55.65 -21.59 0.43
CA SER A 30 54.75 -22.72 0.19
C SER A 30 54.16 -22.63 -1.22
N ALA A 31 54.20 -23.74 -1.95
CA ALA A 31 53.79 -23.80 -3.34
C ALA A 31 52.28 -23.52 -3.52
N THR A 32 51.94 -22.89 -4.65
CA THR A 32 50.56 -22.71 -5.10
C THR A 32 49.95 -24.05 -5.48
N GLU A 33 49.35 -24.72 -4.50
CA GLU A 33 48.47 -25.86 -4.73
C GLU A 33 47.17 -25.36 -5.38
N PRO A 34 46.74 -25.91 -6.53
CA PRO A 34 45.53 -25.45 -7.19
C PRO A 34 44.32 -25.81 -6.34
N ALA A 35 43.64 -24.79 -5.81
CA ALA A 35 42.48 -24.95 -4.95
C ALA A 35 41.44 -25.89 -5.59
N ALA A 36 41.23 -27.05 -4.96
CA ALA A 36 40.16 -27.96 -5.34
C ALA A 36 38.82 -27.21 -5.26
N PRO A 37 37.89 -27.41 -6.22
CA PRO A 37 36.59 -26.77 -6.17
C PRO A 37 35.90 -27.15 -4.86
N ALA A 38 35.58 -26.14 -4.04
CA ALA A 38 34.92 -26.34 -2.76
C ALA A 38 33.68 -27.21 -2.96
N SER A 39 33.62 -28.35 -2.25
CA SER A 39 32.44 -29.20 -2.30
C SER A 39 31.23 -28.39 -1.86
N PRO A 40 30.09 -28.47 -2.57
CA PRO A 40 28.92 -27.67 -2.23
C PRO A 40 28.52 -28.00 -0.79
N ALA A 41 28.57 -26.99 0.07
CA ALA A 41 28.28 -27.15 1.48
C ALA A 41 26.91 -27.81 1.64
N SER A 42 26.84 -28.88 2.44
CA SER A 42 25.58 -29.56 2.71
C SER A 42 24.68 -28.61 3.48
N SER A 43 23.78 -27.93 2.76
CA SER A 43 22.78 -27.05 3.33
C SER A 43 22.01 -27.83 4.40
N ARG A 44 22.10 -27.38 5.66
CA ARG A 44 21.23 -27.88 6.71
C ARG A 44 19.78 -27.70 6.24
N PRO A 45 18.85 -28.62 6.57
CA PRO A 45 17.45 -28.43 6.22
C PRO A 45 16.98 -27.07 6.76
N GLY A 46 16.54 -26.18 5.87
CA GLY A 46 16.08 -24.85 6.24
C GLY A 46 14.80 -24.92 7.05
N ASN A 47 14.61 -23.98 7.97
CA ASN A 47 13.40 -23.93 8.78
C ASN A 47 12.25 -23.42 7.92
N THR A 48 11.19 -24.22 7.76
CA THR A 48 10.03 -23.86 6.95
C THR A 48 8.91 -23.30 7.80
N LEU A 49 8.60 -22.01 7.64
CA LEU A 49 7.44 -21.38 8.23
C LEU A 49 6.22 -21.56 7.31
N GLY A 50 5.31 -22.44 7.70
CA GLY A 50 3.98 -22.58 7.09
C GLY A 50 3.73 -23.85 6.27
N PRO A 51 2.60 -23.93 5.56
CA PRO A 51 1.66 -22.84 5.28
C PRO A 51 0.84 -22.36 6.49
N VAL A 52 0.96 -21.08 6.85
CA VAL A 52 0.13 -20.38 7.86
C VAL A 52 -0.64 -19.24 7.20
N LEU A 53 -1.77 -18.79 7.76
CA LEU A 53 -2.43 -17.55 7.30
C LEU A 53 -1.52 -16.33 7.50
N GLU A 54 -1.40 -15.49 6.48
CA GLU A 54 -0.61 -14.24 6.52
C GLU A 54 -1.06 -13.32 7.67
N GLU A 55 -2.37 -13.25 7.92
CA GLU A 55 -2.94 -12.46 9.00
C GLU A 55 -2.48 -12.93 10.39
N THR A 56 -2.33 -14.24 10.61
CA THR A 56 -1.83 -14.78 11.89
C THR A 56 -0.38 -14.38 12.14
N VAL A 57 0.47 -14.47 11.11
CA VAL A 57 1.88 -14.04 11.22
C VAL A 57 1.95 -12.51 11.41
N TYR A 58 1.15 -11.75 10.67
CA TYR A 58 1.09 -10.29 10.81
C TYR A 58 0.64 -9.83 12.22
N ARG A 59 -0.35 -10.50 12.81
CA ARG A 59 -0.81 -10.28 14.19
C ARG A 59 0.30 -10.57 15.22
N ALA A 60 1.01 -11.69 15.07
CA ALA A 60 2.18 -12.00 15.91
C ALA A 60 3.27 -10.93 15.77
N GLY A 61 3.51 -10.45 14.55
CA GLY A 61 4.48 -9.39 14.27
C GLY A 61 4.17 -8.06 14.93
N LEU A 62 2.90 -7.65 14.97
CA LEU A 62 2.47 -6.44 15.69
C LEU A 62 2.75 -6.55 17.20
N VAL A 63 2.41 -7.69 17.82
CA VAL A 63 2.65 -7.93 19.26
C VAL A 63 4.15 -7.97 19.59
N THR A 64 4.94 -8.62 18.73
CA THR A 64 6.40 -8.72 18.90
C THR A 64 7.06 -7.35 18.73
N LEU A 65 6.63 -6.55 17.73
CA LEU A 65 7.10 -5.19 17.55
C LEU A 65 6.66 -4.26 18.72
N GLN A 66 5.47 -4.45 19.30
CA GLN A 66 5.09 -3.73 20.53
C GLN A 66 6.05 -4.07 21.68
N ARG A 67 6.34 -5.36 21.91
CA ARG A 67 7.26 -5.83 22.96
C ARG A 67 8.66 -5.21 22.81
N VAL A 68 9.14 -5.07 21.57
CA VAL A 68 10.42 -4.42 21.23
C VAL A 68 10.37 -2.90 21.38
N ALA A 69 9.28 -2.26 20.97
CA ALA A 69 9.10 -0.81 21.10
C ALA A 69 8.93 -0.37 22.57
N GLY A 70 8.37 -1.25 23.40
CA GLY A 70 8.11 -1.06 24.82
C GLY A 70 6.92 -0.15 25.11
N ASP A 71 6.36 -0.29 26.32
CA ASP A 71 5.20 0.48 26.81
C ASP A 71 5.61 1.77 27.57
N ALA A 72 6.87 2.19 27.46
CA ALA A 72 7.38 3.40 28.09
C ALA A 72 6.74 4.66 27.45
N GLY A 73 6.25 5.57 28.28
CA GLY A 73 5.69 6.85 27.82
C GLY A 73 4.33 6.77 27.12
N LEU A 74 3.53 5.72 27.34
CA LEU A 74 2.16 5.66 26.78
C LEU A 74 1.28 6.85 27.19
N GLN A 75 1.52 7.45 28.37
CA GLN A 75 0.82 8.66 28.84
C GLN A 75 1.61 9.96 28.58
N ASP A 76 2.78 9.89 27.92
CA ASP A 76 3.59 11.06 27.58
C ASP A 76 3.12 11.64 26.24
N PHE A 77 2.20 12.60 26.33
CA PHE A 77 1.61 13.25 25.16
C PHE A 77 2.43 14.47 24.70
N PRO A 78 2.48 14.73 23.37
CA PRO A 78 3.20 15.88 22.83
C PRO A 78 2.61 17.20 23.33
N LYS A 79 3.49 18.06 23.84
CA LYS A 79 3.21 19.43 24.25
C LYS A 79 3.91 20.41 23.33
N ARG A 80 3.25 21.52 23.03
CA ARG A 80 3.82 22.68 22.33
C ARG A 80 4.88 23.34 23.21
N GLY A 81 5.73 24.20 22.64
CA GLY A 81 6.79 24.90 23.38
C GLY A 81 6.31 25.81 24.52
N ASN A 82 5.02 26.17 24.54
CA ASN A 82 4.35 26.90 25.63
C ASN A 82 3.73 25.99 26.72
N GLY A 83 3.93 24.67 26.62
CA GLY A 83 3.36 23.68 27.54
C GLY A 83 1.92 23.22 27.21
N THR A 84 1.21 23.89 26.29
CA THR A 84 -0.14 23.46 25.88
C THR A 84 -0.10 22.11 25.17
N GLN A 85 -1.07 21.24 25.48
CA GLN A 85 -1.21 19.94 24.83
C GLN A 85 -1.43 20.10 23.31
N VAL A 86 -0.84 19.23 22.50
CA VAL A 86 -1.06 19.24 21.04
C VAL A 86 -2.39 18.57 20.68
N LEU A 87 -2.76 17.52 21.42
CA LEU A 87 -3.98 16.73 21.22
C LEU A 87 -5.21 17.49 21.74
N LEU A 88 -6.28 17.53 20.96
CA LEU A 88 -7.57 18.11 21.37
C LEU A 88 -8.35 17.17 22.31
N ARG A 89 -8.15 15.85 22.17
CA ARG A 89 -8.87 14.80 22.91
C ARG A 89 -7.95 13.95 23.80
N GLN A 90 -6.96 14.57 24.45
CA GLN A 90 -5.99 13.85 25.29
C GLN A 90 -6.65 12.89 26.31
N SER A 91 -7.73 13.33 26.98
CA SER A 91 -8.43 12.52 28.00
C SER A 91 -9.15 11.28 27.47
N LEU A 92 -9.38 11.17 26.16
CA LEU A 92 -9.84 9.93 25.51
C LEU A 92 -8.69 8.93 25.42
N PHE A 93 -7.52 9.38 24.98
CA PHE A 93 -6.32 8.54 24.89
C PHE A 93 -5.80 8.11 26.26
N GLU A 94 -5.85 8.99 27.27
CA GLU A 94 -5.54 8.62 28.67
C GLU A 94 -6.37 7.43 29.16
N LYS A 95 -7.68 7.40 28.84
CA LYS A 95 -8.59 6.30 29.23
C LYS A 95 -8.33 5.02 28.44
N MET A 96 -7.95 5.12 27.17
CA MET A 96 -7.54 3.96 26.36
C MET A 96 -6.21 3.37 26.87
N PHE A 97 -5.18 4.20 27.09
CA PHE A 97 -3.85 3.75 27.53
C PHE A 97 -3.81 3.30 29.00
N SER A 98 -4.72 3.76 29.84
CA SER A 98 -4.90 3.24 31.20
C SER A 98 -5.78 1.99 31.27
N GLY A 99 -6.34 1.53 30.14
CA GLY A 99 -7.26 0.39 30.12
C GLY A 99 -8.60 0.63 30.84
N GLN A 100 -8.94 1.89 31.14
CA GLN A 100 -10.18 2.25 31.84
C GLN A 100 -11.43 2.07 30.96
N LEU A 101 -11.28 2.22 29.64
CA LEU A 101 -12.35 2.10 28.66
C LEU A 101 -11.86 1.36 27.41
N GLU A 102 -12.62 0.35 26.99
CA GLU A 102 -12.42 -0.32 25.71
C GLU A 102 -12.84 0.57 24.54
N LEU A 103 -12.23 0.40 23.36
CA LEU A 103 -12.57 1.16 22.14
C LEU A 103 -14.07 1.12 21.80
N GLN A 104 -14.73 -0.01 22.09
CA GLN A 104 -16.16 -0.22 21.82
C GLN A 104 -17.08 0.64 22.71
N SER A 105 -16.59 1.12 23.85
CA SER A 105 -17.37 1.92 24.81
C SER A 105 -17.41 3.43 24.50
N PHE A 106 -16.58 3.89 23.56
CA PHE A 106 -16.51 5.31 23.20
C PHE A 106 -17.62 5.71 22.20
N PRO A 107 -18.25 6.89 22.37
CA PRO A 107 -19.19 7.44 21.40
C PRO A 107 -18.54 7.67 20.03
N SER A 108 -19.29 7.41 18.95
CA SER A 108 -18.82 7.64 17.58
C SER A 108 -18.34 9.09 17.32
N SER A 109 -18.97 10.08 17.96
CA SER A 109 -18.56 11.49 17.88
C SER A 109 -17.15 11.73 18.39
N ASP A 110 -16.77 11.05 19.47
CA ASP A 110 -15.50 11.24 20.15
C ASP A 110 -14.38 10.55 19.37
N LEU A 111 -14.65 9.37 18.81
CA LEU A 111 -13.74 8.65 17.92
C LEU A 111 -13.45 9.43 16.63
N ILE A 112 -14.50 9.96 15.98
CA ILE A 112 -14.34 10.80 14.78
C ILE A 112 -13.52 12.06 15.11
N ALA A 113 -13.83 12.75 16.21
CA ALA A 113 -13.08 13.93 16.64
C ALA A 113 -11.60 13.61 16.99
N ALA A 114 -11.32 12.40 17.49
CA ALA A 114 -9.97 11.95 17.83
C ALA A 114 -9.13 11.52 16.61
N GLN A 115 -9.71 11.30 15.42
CA GLN A 115 -8.94 10.87 14.23
C GLN A 115 -7.84 11.88 13.84
N ALA A 116 -8.10 13.18 13.97
CA ALA A 116 -7.12 14.23 13.68
C ALA A 116 -5.93 14.25 14.67
N ASP A 117 -6.12 13.69 15.87
CA ASP A 117 -5.12 13.62 16.93
C ASP A 117 -4.18 12.40 16.76
N ILE A 118 -4.62 11.32 16.10
CA ILE A 118 -3.86 10.06 15.93
C ILE A 118 -2.46 10.30 15.33
N ARG A 119 -2.34 11.23 14.37
CA ARG A 119 -1.06 11.60 13.73
C ARG A 119 0.00 12.13 14.70
N HIS A 120 -0.42 12.62 15.87
CA HIS A 120 0.48 13.15 16.89
C HIS A 120 0.92 12.09 17.92
N LEU A 121 0.38 10.87 17.85
CA LEU A 121 0.77 9.77 18.74
C LEU A 121 2.14 9.18 18.36
N SER A 122 2.82 8.63 19.38
CA SER A 122 4.08 7.91 19.23
C SER A 122 3.87 6.51 18.62
N LEU A 123 4.96 5.89 18.13
CA LEU A 123 4.91 4.52 17.61
C LEU A 123 4.40 3.53 18.68
N CYS A 124 4.86 3.65 19.94
CA CYS A 124 4.43 2.79 21.04
C CYS A 124 2.94 2.96 21.33
N GLN A 125 2.42 4.19 21.34
CA GLN A 125 1.00 4.50 21.49
C GLN A 125 0.15 3.89 20.37
N LEU A 126 0.57 4.00 19.11
CA LEU A 126 -0.13 3.42 17.96
C LEU A 126 -0.12 1.88 18.01
N LEU A 127 1.02 1.27 18.34
CA LEU A 127 1.14 -0.18 18.53
C LEU A 127 0.23 -0.68 19.66
N TYR A 128 0.19 0.01 20.80
CA TYR A 128 -0.68 -0.35 21.92
C TYR A 128 -2.17 -0.28 21.53
N LEU A 129 -2.61 0.82 20.90
CA LEU A 129 -4.00 0.94 20.41
C LEU A 129 -4.33 -0.20 19.43
N ARG A 130 -3.40 -0.57 18.55
CA ARG A 130 -3.66 -1.60 17.55
C ARG A 130 -3.66 -3.01 18.11
N CYS A 131 -2.71 -3.33 18.98
CA CYS A 131 -2.55 -4.64 19.60
C CYS A 131 -3.70 -4.96 20.57
N GLY A 132 -4.18 -3.96 21.33
CA GLY A 132 -5.38 -4.10 22.16
C GLY A 132 -6.69 -4.31 21.37
N ASN A 133 -6.67 -4.16 20.04
CA ASN A 133 -7.85 -4.28 19.17
C ASN A 133 -7.59 -5.20 17.95
N LEU A 134 -6.72 -6.21 18.07
CA LEU A 134 -6.48 -7.17 16.97
C LEU A 134 -7.74 -7.97 16.61
N ASP A 135 -8.50 -8.40 17.62
CA ASP A 135 -9.71 -9.22 17.44
C ASP A 135 -10.98 -8.40 17.18
N PHE A 136 -10.83 -7.09 16.93
CA PHE A 136 -11.93 -6.22 16.56
C PHE A 136 -12.52 -6.62 15.20
N ASN A 137 -13.78 -7.07 15.21
CA ASN A 137 -14.49 -7.47 14.00
C ASN A 137 -15.18 -6.27 13.34
N ALA A 138 -14.52 -5.69 12.34
CA ALA A 138 -15.03 -4.55 11.56
C ALA A 138 -16.27 -4.83 10.69
N ALA A 139 -16.78 -6.07 10.63
CA ALA A 139 -17.95 -6.42 9.82
C ALA A 139 -19.30 -5.94 10.41
N ALA A 140 -19.34 -5.56 11.69
CA ALA A 140 -20.56 -5.11 12.35
C ALA A 140 -20.92 -3.66 11.94
N PRO A 141 -22.10 -3.39 11.32
CA PRO A 141 -22.46 -2.04 10.85
C PRO A 141 -22.52 -0.97 11.95
N SER A 142 -22.82 -1.39 13.19
CA SER A 142 -22.82 -0.51 14.38
C SER A 142 -21.43 -0.02 14.78
N MET A 143 -20.36 -0.69 14.32
CA MET A 143 -18.97 -0.45 14.74
C MET A 143 -18.16 0.30 13.68
N ARG A 144 -18.83 1.00 12.77
CA ARG A 144 -18.21 1.67 11.62
C ARG A 144 -17.22 2.76 12.02
N SER A 145 -17.54 3.57 13.04
CA SER A 145 -16.65 4.64 13.53
C SER A 145 -15.38 4.10 14.19
N GLN A 146 -15.48 2.98 14.91
CA GLN A 146 -14.33 2.24 15.45
C GLN A 146 -13.47 1.64 14.33
N ALA A 147 -14.08 1.10 13.28
CA ALA A 147 -13.36 0.58 12.11
C ALA A 147 -12.61 1.69 11.35
N GLU A 148 -13.24 2.84 11.13
CA GLU A 148 -12.63 4.03 10.50
C GLU A 148 -11.53 4.62 11.39
N PHE A 149 -11.70 4.63 12.71
CA PHE A 149 -10.65 5.01 13.68
C PHE A 149 -9.44 4.07 13.60
N LEU A 150 -9.64 2.74 13.62
CA LEU A 150 -8.55 1.76 13.52
C LEU A 150 -7.84 1.81 12.16
N ALA A 151 -8.56 2.08 11.06
CA ALA A 151 -7.94 2.30 9.75
C ALA A 151 -7.02 3.55 9.77
N CYS A 152 -7.39 4.60 10.52
CA CYS A 152 -6.54 5.77 10.73
C CYS A 152 -5.33 5.45 11.63
N VAL A 153 -5.49 4.60 12.65
CA VAL A 153 -4.36 4.07 13.45
C VAL A 153 -3.40 3.28 12.56
N ASP A 154 -3.89 2.36 11.73
CA ASP A 154 -3.08 1.53 10.82
C ASP A 154 -2.28 2.39 9.83
N ALA A 155 -2.89 3.40 9.20
CA ALA A 155 -2.18 4.32 8.27
C ALA A 155 -1.09 5.16 8.95
N ASN A 156 -1.34 5.64 10.18
CA ASN A 156 -0.32 6.38 10.95
C ASN A 156 0.76 5.43 11.48
N LEU A 157 0.42 4.18 11.81
CA LEU A 157 1.37 3.15 12.21
C LEU A 157 2.33 2.79 11.07
N GLU A 158 1.83 2.60 9.84
CA GLU A 158 2.65 2.45 8.63
C GLU A 158 3.56 3.67 8.39
N THR A 159 3.11 4.87 8.78
CA THR A 159 3.93 6.09 8.73
C THR A 159 5.06 6.06 9.76
N ARG A 160 4.75 5.81 11.04
CA ARG A 160 5.76 5.79 12.11
C ARG A 160 6.77 4.65 11.99
N ILE A 161 6.37 3.48 11.47
CA ILE A 161 7.33 2.38 11.23
C ILE A 161 8.29 2.77 10.10
N ALA A 162 7.79 3.32 8.99
CA ALA A 162 8.65 3.73 7.87
C ALA A 162 9.62 4.87 8.25
N GLU A 163 9.15 5.88 8.99
CA GLU A 163 10.01 6.93 9.55
C GLU A 163 11.13 6.35 10.44
N ARG A 164 10.82 5.35 11.28
CA ARG A 164 11.81 4.68 12.14
C ARG A 164 12.82 3.84 11.35
N LEU A 165 12.41 3.21 10.25
CA LEU A 165 13.31 2.46 9.35
C LEU A 165 14.22 3.38 8.53
N ALA A 166 13.77 4.60 8.21
CA ALA A 166 14.53 5.63 7.52
C ALA A 166 15.44 6.47 8.44
N ALA A 167 15.29 6.33 9.77
CA ALA A 167 16.15 7.00 10.74
C ALA A 167 17.60 6.50 10.65
N ASP A 168 18.53 7.26 11.22
CA ASP A 168 19.97 6.95 11.27
C ASP A 168 20.65 6.69 9.91
N GLY A 169 20.07 7.20 8.82
CA GLY A 169 20.59 7.00 7.45
C GLY A 169 20.11 5.72 6.78
N GLY A 170 19.07 5.07 7.33
CA GLY A 170 18.41 3.94 6.70
C GLY A 170 17.79 4.29 5.34
N LEU A 171 17.51 3.26 4.53
CA LEU A 171 16.95 3.43 3.19
C LEU A 171 15.52 3.97 3.25
N VAL A 172 15.31 5.18 2.73
CA VAL A 172 13.98 5.78 2.56
C VAL A 172 13.22 5.03 1.44
N PRO A 173 12.08 4.37 1.72
CA PRO A 173 11.29 3.73 0.66
C PRO A 173 10.70 4.78 -0.30
N PRO A 174 10.60 4.49 -1.61
CA PRO A 174 9.87 5.34 -2.54
C PRO A 174 8.40 5.50 -2.13
N ALA A 175 7.85 6.69 -2.38
CA ALA A 175 6.42 6.95 -2.19
C ALA A 175 5.57 5.91 -2.92
N GLY A 176 4.66 5.26 -2.19
CA GLY A 176 3.83 4.16 -2.70
C GLY A 176 4.33 2.73 -2.40
N GLN A 177 5.60 2.53 -2.02
CA GLN A 177 6.10 1.20 -1.60
C GLN A 177 6.12 1.00 -0.07
N GLN A 178 5.85 2.06 0.67
CA GLN A 178 5.91 2.11 2.14
C GLN A 178 5.04 1.04 2.82
N ALA A 179 3.78 0.91 2.42
CA ALA A 179 2.85 -0.08 3.00
C ALA A 179 3.34 -1.53 2.81
N GLU A 180 3.96 -1.84 1.65
CA GLU A 180 4.54 -3.16 1.41
C GLU A 180 5.81 -3.38 2.23
N LEU A 181 6.67 -2.36 2.38
CA LEU A 181 7.84 -2.46 3.27
C LEU A 181 7.42 -2.74 4.73
N VAL A 182 6.45 -1.98 5.25
CA VAL A 182 5.94 -2.18 6.62
C VAL A 182 5.28 -3.55 6.77
N ARG A 183 4.51 -4.01 5.76
CA ARG A 183 3.94 -5.37 5.75
C ARG A 183 5.04 -6.43 5.87
N GLN A 184 6.11 -6.33 5.07
CA GLN A 184 7.23 -7.29 5.12
C GLN A 184 7.95 -7.25 6.48
N VAL A 185 8.17 -6.06 7.05
CA VAL A 185 8.76 -5.91 8.40
C VAL A 185 7.91 -6.60 9.46
N LEU A 186 6.60 -6.37 9.47
CA LEU A 186 5.68 -7.01 10.42
C LEU A 186 5.61 -8.53 10.21
N LEU A 187 5.62 -9.01 8.95
CA LEU A 187 5.69 -10.45 8.68
C LEU A 187 7.02 -11.07 9.14
N ILE A 188 8.14 -10.35 9.07
CA ILE A 188 9.43 -10.80 9.61
C ILE A 188 9.39 -10.88 11.14
N TYR A 189 8.86 -9.88 11.85
CA TYR A 189 8.70 -9.95 13.31
C TYR A 189 7.82 -11.14 13.72
N GLY A 190 6.72 -11.40 13.00
CA GLY A 190 5.84 -12.53 13.27
C GLY A 190 6.48 -13.88 12.93
N ALA A 191 7.24 -13.95 11.84
CA ALA A 191 8.02 -15.12 11.47
C ALA A 191 9.09 -15.44 12.52
N HIS A 192 9.75 -14.41 13.07
CA HIS A 192 10.73 -14.56 14.12
C HIS A 192 10.11 -15.12 15.41
N GLU A 193 9.02 -14.55 15.92
CA GLU A 193 8.30 -15.05 17.11
C GLU A 193 7.86 -16.53 16.96
N ILE A 194 7.38 -16.92 15.77
CA ILE A 194 6.95 -18.30 15.50
C ILE A 194 8.13 -19.26 15.42
N LEU A 195 9.30 -18.83 14.93
CA LEU A 195 10.53 -19.64 14.83
C LEU A 195 11.38 -19.64 16.11
N GLU A 196 11.26 -18.61 16.96
CA GLU A 196 11.90 -18.54 18.29
C GLU A 196 11.38 -19.63 19.23
N ALA A 197 10.17 -20.13 19.00
CA ALA A 197 9.61 -21.27 19.74
C ALA A 197 10.44 -22.57 19.60
N GLU A 198 11.29 -22.69 18.57
CA GLU A 198 12.07 -23.90 18.32
C GLU A 198 13.60 -23.71 18.49
N GLU A 199 14.27 -22.74 17.84
CA GLU A 199 15.76 -22.72 17.89
C GLU A 199 16.50 -21.41 17.52
N ALA A 200 15.82 -20.27 17.36
CA ALA A 200 16.45 -19.07 16.79
C ALA A 200 17.48 -18.36 17.70
N ARG A 201 18.57 -17.85 17.10
CA ARG A 201 19.69 -17.17 17.81
C ARG A 201 20.08 -15.81 17.22
N CYS A 202 19.36 -15.32 16.20
CA CYS A 202 19.75 -14.12 15.47
C CYS A 202 18.60 -13.11 15.35
N ASP A 203 18.87 -11.88 15.78
CA ASP A 203 17.93 -10.75 15.74
C ASP A 203 18.04 -9.94 14.42
N ARG A 204 18.68 -10.50 13.39
CA ARG A 204 18.94 -9.83 12.10
C ARG A 204 18.31 -10.61 10.95
N TRP A 205 17.57 -9.90 10.11
CA TRP A 205 16.87 -10.46 8.95
C TRP A 205 17.17 -9.68 7.69
N LEU A 206 17.37 -10.38 6.57
CA LEU A 206 17.46 -9.79 5.25
C LEU A 206 16.06 -9.36 4.80
N LEU A 207 15.82 -8.04 4.79
CA LEU A 207 14.61 -7.42 4.30
C LEU A 207 14.80 -7.06 2.82
N ARG A 208 13.95 -7.63 1.96
CA ARG A 208 13.91 -7.33 0.53
C ARG A 208 12.50 -6.92 0.12
N SER A 209 12.38 -5.66 -0.28
CA SER A 209 11.24 -5.09 -1.01
C SER A 209 11.72 -4.57 -2.36
N SER A 210 10.82 -4.29 -3.29
CA SER A 210 11.17 -4.05 -4.70
C SER A 210 12.07 -2.84 -4.99
N ALA A 211 12.22 -1.90 -4.05
CA ALA A 211 13.22 -0.83 -4.11
C ALA A 211 14.09 -0.69 -2.83
N VAL A 212 13.99 -1.62 -1.87
CA VAL A 212 14.69 -1.52 -0.58
C VAL A 212 15.25 -2.89 -0.19
N GLU A 213 16.57 -2.96 -0.07
CA GLU A 213 17.29 -4.16 0.38
C GLU A 213 18.26 -3.78 1.52
N GLY A 214 18.14 -4.47 2.65
CA GLY A 214 18.93 -4.16 3.85
C GLY A 214 18.77 -5.21 4.95
N ILE A 215 19.53 -5.04 6.03
CA ILE A 215 19.47 -5.92 7.21
C ILE A 215 18.60 -5.25 8.29
N LEU A 216 17.41 -5.80 8.52
CA LEU A 216 16.52 -5.38 9.60
C LEU A 216 17.05 -5.92 10.94
N SER A 217 17.37 -5.02 11.88
CA SER A 217 17.62 -5.34 13.29
C SER A 217 16.29 -5.37 14.05
N LEU A 218 15.93 -6.53 14.61
CA LEU A 218 14.70 -6.73 15.36
C LEU A 218 14.76 -6.17 16.79
N LYS A 219 15.95 -5.88 17.32
CA LYS A 219 16.11 -5.26 18.65
C LYS A 219 15.80 -3.76 18.66
N ASP A 220 16.16 -3.07 17.59
CA ASP A 220 16.02 -1.61 17.49
C ASP A 220 14.92 -1.17 16.52
N CYS A 221 14.39 -2.10 15.72
CA CYS A 221 13.58 -1.83 14.53
C CYS A 221 14.24 -0.84 13.56
N LYS A 222 15.51 -1.10 13.22
CA LYS A 222 16.32 -0.28 12.31
C LYS A 222 16.71 -1.08 11.06
N LEU A 223 16.77 -0.41 9.91
CA LEU A 223 17.22 -0.99 8.66
C LEU A 223 18.66 -0.55 8.36
N LEU A 224 19.59 -1.49 8.48
CA LEU A 224 21.01 -1.28 8.18
C LEU A 224 21.28 -1.56 6.69
N ALA A 225 22.22 -0.81 6.10
CA ALA A 225 22.74 -1.13 4.78
C ALA A 225 23.46 -2.50 4.80
N ILE A 226 23.47 -3.21 3.67
CA ILE A 226 24.27 -4.43 3.52
C ILE A 226 25.73 -3.99 3.29
N GLU A 227 26.57 -4.19 4.31
CA GLU A 227 28.01 -3.92 4.20
C GLU A 227 28.68 -4.95 3.26
N GLU A 228 29.65 -4.49 2.46
CA GLU A 228 30.38 -5.36 1.55
C GLU A 228 31.63 -5.93 2.23
N GLY A 229 31.51 -7.10 2.86
CA GLY A 229 32.66 -7.86 3.36
C GLY A 229 32.34 -8.99 4.34
N ASP A 230 33.37 -9.78 4.64
CA ASP A 230 33.35 -10.98 5.50
C ASP A 230 33.00 -10.69 6.98
N GLY A 231 32.77 -9.42 7.34
CA GLY A 231 32.36 -8.98 8.68
C GLY A 231 30.85 -8.96 8.92
N THR A 232 30.03 -9.28 7.90
CA THR A 232 28.57 -9.26 8.05
C THR A 232 28.13 -10.37 9.01
N PRO A 233 27.48 -10.06 10.14
CA PRO A 233 27.08 -11.11 11.07
C PRO A 233 25.96 -11.99 10.48
N PRO A 234 25.89 -13.27 10.88
CA PRO A 234 24.90 -14.22 10.37
C PRO A 234 23.49 -13.62 10.40
N THR A 235 22.77 -13.70 9.28
CA THR A 235 21.50 -13.00 9.08
C THR A 235 20.47 -13.96 8.51
N TYR A 236 19.25 -13.95 9.07
CA TYR A 236 18.16 -14.79 8.56
C TYR A 236 17.71 -14.31 7.18
N CYS A 237 17.80 -15.20 6.22
CA CYS A 237 17.40 -15.01 4.84
C CYS A 237 16.16 -15.84 4.57
N HIS A 238 15.13 -15.23 3.98
CA HIS A 238 13.86 -15.90 3.71
C HIS A 238 13.55 -15.96 2.22
N ARG A 239 12.92 -17.06 1.79
CA ARG A 239 12.48 -17.31 0.44
C ARG A 239 10.98 -17.62 0.46
N SER A 240 10.21 -16.88 -0.34
CA SER A 240 8.78 -17.12 -0.46
C SER A 240 8.49 -18.35 -1.33
N LEU A 241 7.89 -19.37 -0.71
CA LEU A 241 7.31 -20.54 -1.38
C LEU A 241 5.82 -20.34 -1.71
N SER A 242 5.19 -19.28 -1.18
CA SER A 242 3.80 -18.93 -1.45
C SER A 242 3.57 -18.62 -2.93
N ARG A 243 2.69 -19.41 -3.57
CA ARG A 243 2.18 -19.13 -4.92
C ARG A 243 1.00 -18.14 -4.97
N ALA A 244 0.61 -17.57 -3.83
CA ALA A 244 -0.50 -16.64 -3.74
C ALA A 244 -0.16 -15.34 -4.50
N SER A 245 -0.95 -15.03 -5.53
CA SER A 245 -0.82 -13.76 -6.24
C SER A 245 -1.46 -12.63 -5.44
N ALA A 246 -1.13 -11.38 -5.80
CA ALA A 246 -1.72 -10.20 -5.19
C ALA A 246 -3.27 -10.15 -5.27
N ALA A 247 -3.87 -10.88 -6.22
CA ALA A 247 -5.32 -11.00 -6.40
C ALA A 247 -6.02 -11.82 -5.28
N VAL A 248 -5.28 -12.59 -4.48
CA VAL A 248 -5.86 -13.27 -3.31
C VAL A 248 -6.16 -12.23 -2.21
N PRO A 249 -7.41 -12.15 -1.69
CA PRO A 249 -7.77 -11.23 -0.61
C PRO A 249 -6.90 -11.45 0.63
N LYS A 250 -6.47 -10.37 1.32
CA LYS A 250 -5.54 -10.42 2.47
C LYS A 250 -5.87 -11.52 3.49
N ALA A 251 -7.14 -11.59 3.94
CA ALA A 251 -7.64 -12.58 4.91
C ALA A 251 -7.57 -14.07 4.45
N LYS A 252 -7.27 -14.33 3.17
CA LYS A 252 -7.11 -15.68 2.60
C LYS A 252 -5.68 -15.97 2.13
N ARG A 253 -4.74 -15.03 2.29
CA ARG A 253 -3.35 -15.24 1.91
C ARG A 253 -2.68 -16.19 2.90
N GLN A 254 -1.88 -17.10 2.38
CA GLN A 254 -1.04 -17.98 3.17
C GLN A 254 0.43 -17.60 3.00
N LEU A 255 1.12 -17.46 4.13
CA LEU A 255 2.56 -17.33 4.20
C LEU A 255 3.18 -18.73 4.24
N HIS A 256 4.12 -18.98 3.35
CA HIS A 256 4.93 -20.18 3.31
C HIS A 256 6.35 -19.75 2.94
N TRP A 257 7.24 -19.69 3.93
CA TRP A 257 8.62 -19.21 3.80
C TRP A 257 9.61 -20.32 4.15
N GLU A 258 10.64 -20.47 3.33
CA GLU A 258 11.86 -21.21 3.68
C GLU A 258 12.85 -20.20 4.28
N VAL A 259 13.35 -20.45 5.49
CA VAL A 259 14.25 -19.55 6.21
C VAL A 259 15.59 -20.27 6.46
N GLU A 260 16.68 -19.67 5.99
CA GLU A 260 18.05 -20.11 6.27
C GLU A 260 18.82 -19.02 7.04
N LEU A 261 19.82 -19.44 7.81
CA LEU A 261 20.80 -18.52 8.37
C LEU A 261 21.97 -18.40 7.39
N SER A 262 22.18 -17.21 6.83
CA SER A 262 23.24 -16.95 5.86
C SER A 262 24.36 -16.11 6.49
N GLU A 263 25.61 -16.51 6.26
CA GLU A 263 26.80 -15.71 6.61
C GLU A 263 27.00 -14.58 5.57
N ASN A 264 26.59 -14.79 4.32
CA ASN A 264 26.69 -13.84 3.21
C ASN A 264 25.30 -13.41 2.69
N PRO A 265 24.51 -12.59 3.42
CA PRO A 265 23.15 -12.25 3.03
C PRO A 265 23.05 -11.54 1.67
N LYS A 266 24.13 -10.87 1.22
CA LYS A 266 24.22 -10.25 -0.11
C LYS A 266 24.13 -11.27 -1.26
N GLU A 267 24.74 -12.45 -1.08
CA GLU A 267 24.81 -13.50 -2.12
C GLU A 267 23.57 -14.40 -2.14
N PHE A 268 22.80 -14.43 -1.04
CA PHE A 268 21.58 -15.20 -0.95
C PHE A 268 20.62 -14.83 -2.10
N GLN A 269 20.17 -15.82 -2.88
CA GLN A 269 19.20 -15.61 -3.95
C GLN A 269 17.79 -15.95 -3.47
N GLY A 270 16.95 -14.92 -3.31
CA GLY A 270 15.57 -15.06 -2.82
C GLY A 270 14.64 -15.80 -3.78
N SER A 271 14.93 -15.83 -5.08
CA SER A 271 14.26 -16.75 -6.00
C SER A 271 14.79 -18.16 -5.74
N LEU A 272 13.91 -19.17 -5.77
CA LEU A 272 14.37 -20.50 -6.21
C LEU A 272 15.04 -20.27 -7.55
N ALA A 273 16.35 -20.54 -7.66
CA ALA A 273 16.99 -20.69 -8.95
C ALA A 273 16.12 -21.71 -9.69
N ARG A 274 15.42 -21.25 -10.74
CA ARG A 274 14.42 -22.03 -11.44
C ARG A 274 15.16 -23.30 -11.85
N ARG A 275 14.85 -24.44 -11.20
CA ARG A 275 15.58 -25.68 -11.49
C ARG A 275 15.33 -25.92 -12.96
N ASP A 276 16.33 -25.62 -13.78
CA ASP A 276 16.32 -25.96 -15.18
C ASP A 276 16.32 -27.47 -15.18
N THR A 277 15.11 -28.03 -15.24
CA THR A 277 14.85 -29.44 -15.46
C THR A 277 15.29 -29.70 -16.90
N GLY A 278 16.61 -29.83 -17.04
CA GLY A 278 17.29 -29.83 -18.33
C GLY A 278 16.73 -30.95 -19.20
N GLY A 279 16.52 -30.63 -20.48
CA GLY A 279 16.31 -31.65 -21.50
C GLY A 279 14.91 -32.27 -21.56
N ARG A 280 13.89 -31.46 -21.90
CA ARG A 280 12.98 -31.88 -22.98
C ARG A 280 12.90 -30.78 -24.03
N GLY A 281 13.74 -30.92 -25.06
CA GLY A 281 13.71 -30.03 -26.20
C GLY A 281 12.35 -30.11 -26.91
N ARG A 282 11.67 -28.97 -27.09
CA ARG A 282 10.63 -28.83 -28.10
C ARG A 282 11.19 -28.06 -29.28
N ILE A 283 11.03 -28.69 -30.44
CA ILE A 283 11.57 -28.29 -31.73
C ILE A 283 10.95 -26.96 -32.17
N SER A 284 11.77 -26.12 -32.81
CA SER A 284 11.39 -24.84 -33.39
C SER A 284 10.30 -24.99 -34.47
N GLY A 285 9.13 -24.40 -34.24
CA GLY A 285 8.04 -24.27 -35.20
C GLY A 285 7.91 -22.84 -35.75
N GLN A 286 8.33 -22.67 -36.99
CA GLN A 286 8.40 -21.43 -37.75
C GLN A 286 7.12 -20.56 -37.78
N ARG A 287 7.30 -19.29 -37.41
CA ARG A 287 7.05 -18.11 -38.27
C ARG A 287 6.08 -18.31 -39.46
N LEU A 288 4.84 -17.85 -39.30
CA LEU A 288 4.04 -17.34 -40.43
C LEU A 288 3.55 -15.91 -40.15
N SER A 289 3.74 -15.07 -41.16
CA SER A 289 3.39 -13.65 -41.16
C SER A 289 2.03 -13.41 -41.80
N ARG A 290 1.54 -12.16 -41.66
CA ARG A 290 0.73 -11.42 -42.66
C ARG A 290 -0.79 -11.67 -42.61
N GLY A 291 -1.55 -10.59 -42.37
CA GLY A 291 -3.03 -10.67 -42.30
C GLY A 291 -3.77 -9.33 -42.22
N SER A 292 -3.16 -8.20 -42.63
CA SER A 292 -3.83 -6.90 -42.66
C SER A 292 -4.92 -6.84 -43.74
N ARG A 293 -6.18 -6.61 -43.35
CA ARG A 293 -7.25 -6.21 -44.28
C ARG A 293 -8.16 -5.15 -43.67
N SER A 294 -8.20 -4.01 -44.36
CA SER A 294 -9.19 -2.94 -44.29
C SER A 294 -10.34 -3.20 -45.27
N ALA A 295 -11.58 -2.99 -44.83
CA ALA A 295 -12.82 -2.84 -45.61
C ALA A 295 -14.01 -2.82 -44.60
N ASP A 296 -15.13 -2.15 -44.80
CA ASP A 296 -15.43 -0.94 -45.58
C ASP A 296 -16.75 -0.35 -45.00
N SER A 297 -17.11 0.88 -45.34
CA SER A 297 -18.39 1.49 -44.92
C SER A 297 -19.60 0.86 -45.63
N LEU A 298 -20.78 0.87 -45.00
CA LEU A 298 -22.04 1.38 -45.61
C LEU A 298 -23.23 1.48 -44.62
N GLU A 299 -23.77 2.69 -44.52
CA GLU A 299 -25.18 3.12 -44.46
C GLU A 299 -26.23 2.55 -43.44
N ASP A 300 -26.63 3.47 -42.54
CA ASP A 300 -28.01 3.94 -42.29
C ASP A 300 -29.24 3.02 -42.36
N THR A 301 -30.04 3.06 -41.28
CA THR A 301 -31.40 3.68 -41.33
C THR A 301 -31.97 3.94 -39.91
N PRO A 302 -32.81 4.96 -39.71
CA PRO A 302 -33.33 5.34 -38.39
C PRO A 302 -34.69 4.71 -38.07
N SER A 303 -35.03 4.59 -36.79
CA SER A 303 -36.40 4.34 -36.35
C SER A 303 -36.73 5.10 -35.08
N ALA A 304 -37.83 5.87 -35.10
CA ALA A 304 -38.27 6.72 -34.01
C ALA A 304 -39.52 6.15 -33.33
N ALA A 305 -39.48 6.06 -32.00
CA ALA A 305 -40.65 6.08 -31.13
C ALA A 305 -40.20 6.71 -29.79
N SER A 306 -40.57 7.95 -29.47
CA SER A 306 -41.94 8.39 -29.13
C SER A 306 -42.44 7.76 -27.83
N GLN A 307 -42.01 8.28 -26.69
CA GLN A 307 -42.86 8.31 -25.50
C GLN A 307 -42.69 9.63 -24.75
N SER A 308 -43.82 10.19 -24.36
CA SER A 308 -43.98 11.58 -23.97
C SER A 308 -44.69 11.74 -22.64
N CYS A 309 -44.41 12.86 -21.99
CA CYS A 309 -45.15 13.48 -20.88
C CYS A 309 -45.00 12.86 -19.46
N PRO A 310 -45.25 13.65 -18.39
CA PRO A 310 -45.37 15.11 -18.33
C PRO A 310 -44.38 15.78 -17.35
N SER A 311 -44.20 17.09 -17.56
CA SER A 311 -43.65 18.02 -16.57
C SER A 311 -44.72 18.35 -15.53
N GLU A 312 -44.40 18.31 -14.24
CA GLU A 312 -44.97 19.22 -13.22
C GLU A 312 -44.23 19.09 -11.87
N ALA A 313 -43.46 20.12 -11.48
CA ALA A 313 -43.25 20.58 -10.09
C ALA A 313 -42.23 21.74 -10.06
N SER A 314 -42.63 22.86 -9.43
CA SER A 314 -41.85 24.10 -9.35
C SER A 314 -40.67 24.03 -8.36
N PRO A 315 -39.65 24.90 -8.50
CA PRO A 315 -38.49 24.92 -7.60
C PRO A 315 -38.82 25.56 -6.25
N SER A 316 -38.74 24.79 -5.17
CA SER A 316 -38.69 25.30 -3.80
C SER A 316 -37.36 26.03 -3.58
N ARG A 317 -37.42 27.36 -3.68
CA ARG A 317 -36.29 28.27 -3.44
C ARG A 317 -36.08 28.44 -1.94
N GLU A 318 -35.48 27.45 -1.28
CA GLU A 318 -35.03 27.60 0.11
C GLU A 318 -33.88 28.60 0.17
N SER A 319 -34.20 29.79 0.68
CA SER A 319 -33.21 30.81 1.04
C SER A 319 -32.32 30.27 2.17
N PRO A 320 -30.98 30.33 2.05
CA PRO A 320 -30.11 30.04 3.18
C PRO A 320 -30.28 31.12 4.23
N GLN A 321 -31.09 30.82 5.24
CA GLN A 321 -31.29 31.66 6.41
C GLN A 321 -29.96 31.72 7.19
N ARG A 322 -29.15 32.74 6.92
CA ARG A 322 -27.90 33.02 7.64
C ARG A 322 -28.21 33.15 9.14
N GLN A 323 -27.99 32.09 9.89
CA GLN A 323 -27.84 32.18 11.34
C GLN A 323 -26.53 32.91 11.59
N ALA A 324 -26.64 34.16 12.04
CA ALA A 324 -25.48 34.88 12.56
C ALA A 324 -24.97 34.13 13.80
N PRO A 325 -23.64 34.00 13.99
CA PRO A 325 -23.11 33.58 15.27
C PRO A 325 -23.37 34.68 16.30
N ASP A 326 -23.99 34.34 17.44
CA ASP A 326 -24.06 35.19 18.63
C ASP A 326 -22.65 35.38 19.20
N ALA A 327 -21.88 36.28 18.59
CA ALA A 327 -20.57 36.69 19.05
C ALA A 327 -20.72 37.76 20.13
N VAL A 328 -20.63 37.31 21.38
CA VAL A 328 -20.29 38.05 22.62
C VAL A 328 -20.10 39.56 22.42
N ALA A 329 -21.13 40.34 22.77
CA ALA A 329 -21.00 41.78 22.95
C ALA A 329 -20.19 42.06 24.23
N GLU A 330 -18.88 42.24 24.09
CA GLU A 330 -18.09 42.90 25.14
C GLU A 330 -18.45 44.39 25.20
N ALA A 331 -18.50 44.92 26.42
CA ALA A 331 -18.97 46.27 26.69
C ALA A 331 -17.96 47.33 26.26
N GLY A 332 -18.10 47.82 25.03
CA GLY A 332 -17.65 49.17 24.70
C GLY A 332 -18.60 50.19 25.33
N GLU A 333 -18.09 51.09 26.16
CA GLU A 333 -18.89 52.14 26.77
C GLU A 333 -19.41 53.08 25.67
N ASP A 334 -20.74 53.18 25.54
CA ASP A 334 -21.40 53.87 24.43
C ASP A 334 -21.01 55.36 24.44
N PRO A 335 -20.40 55.93 23.37
CA PRO A 335 -20.02 57.35 23.33
C PRO A 335 -21.26 58.27 23.36
N HIS A 336 -22.45 57.72 23.09
CA HIS A 336 -23.73 58.40 23.30
C HIS A 336 -24.03 58.68 24.78
N THR A 337 -23.52 57.88 25.71
CA THR A 337 -23.74 58.06 27.16
C THR A 337 -22.93 59.23 27.71
N GLU A 338 -21.66 59.36 27.33
CA GLU A 338 -20.82 60.50 27.72
C GLU A 338 -21.34 61.82 27.16
N LEU A 339 -21.76 61.84 25.88
CA LEU A 339 -22.30 63.03 25.23
C LEU A 339 -23.67 63.44 25.81
N ALA A 340 -24.44 62.48 26.35
CA ALA A 340 -25.64 62.76 27.13
C ALA A 340 -25.33 63.37 28.51
N ALA A 341 -24.31 62.87 29.21
CA ALA A 341 -23.88 63.41 30.50
C ALA A 341 -23.38 64.86 30.38
N ALA A 342 -22.49 65.14 29.42
CA ALA A 342 -21.94 66.49 29.20
C ALA A 342 -23.02 67.53 28.82
N ARG A 343 -24.10 67.12 28.15
CA ARG A 343 -25.26 68.00 27.89
C ARG A 343 -26.03 68.35 29.16
N LEU A 344 -26.14 67.40 30.09
CA LEU A 344 -26.90 67.57 31.34
C LEU A 344 -26.15 68.51 32.29
N GLU A 345 -24.82 68.42 32.35
CA GLU A 345 -23.96 69.36 33.08
C GLU A 345 -24.03 70.79 32.48
N ALA A 346 -24.05 70.92 31.15
CA ALA A 346 -24.19 72.22 30.49
C ALA A 346 -25.55 72.90 30.75
N GLU A 347 -26.64 72.14 30.89
CA GLU A 347 -27.95 72.69 31.26
C GLU A 347 -27.99 73.17 32.73
N ASP A 348 -27.37 72.42 33.66
CA ASP A 348 -27.27 72.82 35.07
C ASP A 348 -26.39 74.08 35.26
N ALA A 349 -25.27 74.17 34.55
CA ALA A 349 -24.44 75.37 34.51
C ALA A 349 -25.22 76.60 34.01
N LYS A 350 -26.05 76.45 32.97
CA LYS A 350 -26.92 77.51 32.47
C LYS A 350 -27.98 77.93 33.50
N ALA A 351 -28.61 76.98 34.19
CA ALA A 351 -29.61 77.26 35.22
C ALA A 351 -29.02 78.03 36.41
N LYS A 352 -27.79 77.71 36.83
CA LYS A 352 -27.04 78.45 37.86
C LYS A 352 -26.79 79.91 37.43
N LEU A 353 -26.39 80.12 36.18
CA LEU A 353 -26.11 81.46 35.64
C LEU A 353 -27.38 82.34 35.55
N GLU A 354 -28.52 81.79 35.12
CA GLU A 354 -29.80 82.51 35.14
C GLU A 354 -30.18 82.91 36.58
N LYS A 355 -30.03 81.99 37.55
CA LYS A 355 -30.31 82.26 38.97
C LYS A 355 -29.41 83.35 39.56
N ALA A 356 -28.12 83.36 39.24
CA ALA A 356 -27.19 84.42 39.66
C ALA A 356 -27.60 85.79 39.07
N SER A 357 -27.99 85.83 37.79
CA SER A 357 -28.44 87.07 37.15
C SER A 357 -29.71 87.64 37.79
N ALA A 358 -30.65 86.79 38.20
CA ALA A 358 -31.87 87.19 38.89
C ALA A 358 -31.59 87.74 40.29
N GLY A 359 -30.59 87.19 41.01
CA GLY A 359 -30.12 87.73 42.29
C GLY A 359 -29.53 89.14 42.16
N ALA A 360 -28.68 89.36 41.16
CA ALA A 360 -28.11 90.68 40.88
C ALA A 360 -29.19 91.72 40.52
N ALA A 361 -30.20 91.32 39.73
CA ALA A 361 -31.33 92.18 39.39
C ALA A 361 -32.17 92.57 40.62
N ALA A 362 -32.39 91.65 41.56
CA ALA A 362 -33.10 91.93 42.82
C ALA A 362 -32.31 92.93 43.70
N MET A 363 -31.00 92.73 43.85
CA MET A 363 -30.14 93.63 44.64
C MET A 363 -30.08 95.05 44.06
N MET A 364 -30.10 95.18 42.73
CA MET A 364 -30.21 96.48 42.05
C MET A 364 -31.56 97.18 42.32
N ALA A 365 -32.66 96.42 42.42
CA ALA A 365 -33.98 96.97 42.76
C ALA A 365 -34.03 97.52 44.20
N GLU A 366 -33.47 96.78 45.18
CA GLU A 366 -33.31 97.28 46.56
C GLU A 366 -32.47 98.56 46.61
N LEU A 367 -31.37 98.62 45.86
CA LEU A 367 -30.53 99.82 45.73
C LEU A 367 -31.27 101.02 45.12
N THR A 368 -32.21 100.80 44.19
CA THR A 368 -33.06 101.88 43.69
C THR A 368 -34.07 102.37 44.74
N GLU A 369 -34.69 101.47 45.50
CA GLU A 369 -35.65 101.85 46.55
C GLU A 369 -34.97 102.67 47.67
N VAL A 370 -33.77 102.28 48.10
CA VAL A 370 -33.00 103.05 49.09
C VAL A 370 -32.58 104.43 48.54
N ARG A 371 -32.22 104.54 47.26
CA ARG A 371 -31.93 105.84 46.62
C ARG A 371 -33.15 106.75 46.58
N GLU A 372 -34.34 106.21 46.28
CA GLU A 372 -35.59 106.98 46.29
C GLU A 372 -35.94 107.48 47.71
N LYS A 373 -35.80 106.64 48.73
CA LYS A 373 -35.98 107.05 50.14
C LYS A 373 -35.00 108.16 50.54
N VAL A 374 -33.72 108.05 50.17
CA VAL A 374 -32.72 109.08 50.43
C VAL A 374 -33.02 110.38 49.67
N ALA A 375 -33.54 110.31 48.44
CA ALA A 375 -33.94 111.49 47.67
C ALA A 375 -35.18 112.19 48.28
N ALA A 376 -36.17 111.43 48.75
CA ALA A 376 -37.34 111.97 49.45
C ALA A 376 -36.93 112.72 50.72
N LEU A 377 -36.14 112.09 51.59
CA LEU A 377 -35.63 112.72 52.82
C LEU A 377 -34.75 113.96 52.55
N GLN A 378 -34.02 113.99 51.44
CA GLN A 378 -33.29 115.19 51.01
C GLN A 378 -34.23 116.32 50.57
N SER A 379 -35.31 116.00 49.86
CA SER A 379 -36.33 116.98 49.47
C SER A 379 -37.05 117.57 50.69
N GLU A 380 -37.42 116.74 51.66
CA GLU A 380 -38.03 117.18 52.93
C GLU A 380 -37.07 118.10 53.72
N LEU A 381 -35.78 117.74 53.77
CA LEU A 381 -34.74 118.56 54.41
C LEU A 381 -34.55 119.92 53.73
N GLU A 382 -34.63 120.00 52.39
CA GLU A 382 -34.59 121.27 51.68
C GLU A 382 -35.90 122.07 51.79
N GLU A 383 -37.06 121.41 51.90
CA GLU A 383 -38.34 122.10 52.17
C GLU A 383 -38.36 122.74 53.58
N GLU A 384 -37.84 122.04 54.60
CA GLU A 384 -37.60 122.58 55.94
C GLU A 384 -36.65 123.79 55.91
N LYS A 385 -35.55 123.73 55.15
CA LYS A 385 -34.65 124.87 54.95
C LYS A 385 -35.33 126.03 54.20
N ALA A 386 -36.17 125.75 53.21
CA ALA A 386 -36.89 126.77 52.44
C ALA A 386 -37.96 127.47 53.29
N LYS A 387 -38.72 126.73 54.11
CA LYS A 387 -39.64 127.29 55.12
C LYS A 387 -38.90 128.22 56.09
N LYS A 388 -37.68 127.87 56.47
CA LYS A 388 -36.80 128.69 57.33
C LYS A 388 -36.23 129.92 56.60
N ALA A 389 -36.09 129.91 55.29
CA ALA A 389 -35.61 131.03 54.49
C ALA A 389 -36.71 132.07 54.15
N LEU A 390 -37.97 131.64 54.04
CA LEU A 390 -39.13 132.52 53.82
C LEU A 390 -39.66 133.18 55.11
N GLY A 391 -39.16 132.78 56.28
CA GLY A 391 -39.47 133.40 57.58
C GLY A 391 -38.56 134.57 57.94
N ALA A 392 -38.30 135.48 57.01
CA ALA A 392 -37.43 136.64 57.23
C ALA A 392 -37.88 137.89 56.45
N GLU A 393 -38.82 138.64 57.02
CA GLU A 393 -38.90 140.12 57.05
C GLU A 393 -39.96 140.50 58.13
N PRO A 394 -39.92 141.69 58.72
CA PRO A 394 -40.48 141.94 60.04
C PRO A 394 -41.92 142.46 60.03
N GLU A 395 -42.63 142.23 61.14
CA GLU A 395 -43.38 143.26 61.89
C GLU A 395 -43.71 142.70 63.30
N ALA A 396 -44.14 143.57 64.21
CA ALA A 396 -44.10 143.33 65.65
C ALA A 396 -45.21 142.41 66.19
N GLY A 397 -44.87 141.67 67.26
CA GLY A 397 -45.79 141.50 68.39
C GLY A 397 -46.21 140.08 68.79
N ALA A 398 -45.77 139.68 69.98
CA ALA A 398 -46.41 138.71 70.88
C ALA A 398 -46.56 137.23 70.47
N GLU A 399 -45.68 136.42 71.08
CA GLU A 399 -46.13 135.34 71.99
C GLU A 399 -46.80 134.08 71.40
N ALA A 400 -45.98 133.23 70.78
CA ALA A 400 -46.23 131.79 70.70
C ALA A 400 -44.91 131.01 70.90
N ALA A 401 -44.50 130.81 72.16
CA ALA A 401 -43.29 130.08 72.51
C ALA A 401 -43.50 128.56 72.42
N VAL A 402 -43.21 127.98 71.24
CA VAL A 402 -43.02 126.53 71.04
C VAL A 402 -41.52 126.24 71.11
N PRO A 403 -41.05 125.19 71.84
CA PRO A 403 -39.69 125.14 72.33
C PRO A 403 -38.67 124.80 71.23
N LYS A 404 -37.76 125.75 70.98
CA LYS A 404 -36.57 125.62 70.13
C LYS A 404 -35.67 124.41 70.47
N ALA A 405 -35.83 123.82 71.66
CA ALA A 405 -35.13 122.63 72.12
C ALA A 405 -35.66 121.32 71.48
N GLU A 406 -36.98 121.13 71.37
CA GLU A 406 -37.57 119.94 70.72
C GLU A 406 -37.24 119.91 69.23
N LEU A 407 -37.16 121.09 68.60
CA LEU A 407 -36.79 121.24 67.19
C LEU A 407 -35.31 120.90 66.95
N GLU A 408 -34.38 121.28 67.83
CA GLU A 408 -32.98 120.85 67.73
C GLU A 408 -32.78 119.37 68.14
N GLU A 409 -33.60 118.80 69.04
CA GLU A 409 -33.58 117.35 69.32
C GLU A 409 -34.09 116.52 68.14
N ALA A 410 -35.21 116.92 67.53
CA ALA A 410 -35.74 116.31 66.31
C ALA A 410 -34.73 116.41 65.16
N ARG A 411 -34.07 117.57 65.01
CA ARG A 411 -32.99 117.78 64.04
C ARG A 411 -31.75 116.94 64.33
N GLY A 412 -31.40 116.73 65.60
CA GLY A 412 -30.35 115.81 66.01
C GLY A 412 -30.66 114.36 65.65
N LYS A 413 -31.89 113.90 65.92
CA LYS A 413 -32.37 112.56 65.55
C LYS A 413 -32.40 112.38 64.03
N ALA A 414 -33.01 113.31 63.28
CA ALA A 414 -33.03 113.28 61.82
C ALA A 414 -31.61 113.31 61.21
N SER A 415 -30.69 114.09 61.78
CA SER A 415 -29.30 114.11 61.33
C SER A 415 -28.54 112.81 61.65
N ALA A 416 -28.86 112.14 62.75
CA ALA A 416 -28.28 110.84 63.11
C ALA A 416 -28.86 109.71 62.23
N GLU A 417 -30.16 109.76 61.93
CA GLU A 417 -30.85 108.84 61.03
C GLU A 417 -30.37 109.00 59.58
N VAL A 418 -30.20 110.23 59.08
CA VAL A 418 -29.57 110.50 57.77
C VAL A 418 -28.10 110.04 57.76
N ALA A 419 -27.38 110.09 58.87
CA ALA A 419 -26.02 109.56 58.95
C ALA A 419 -25.99 108.01 58.94
N ALA A 420 -26.91 107.36 59.66
CA ALA A 420 -27.07 105.91 59.67
C ALA A 420 -27.49 105.38 58.28
N LEU A 421 -28.52 105.97 57.67
CA LEU A 421 -28.97 105.60 56.31
C LEU A 421 -27.89 105.84 55.24
N ARG A 422 -27.01 106.83 55.42
CA ARG A 422 -25.83 107.02 54.55
C ARG A 422 -24.78 105.92 54.76
N ALA A 423 -24.54 105.50 56.00
CA ALA A 423 -23.63 104.38 56.28
C ALA A 423 -24.17 103.06 55.72
N GLU A 424 -25.46 102.77 55.90
CA GLU A 424 -26.13 101.61 55.32
C GLU A 424 -26.14 101.66 53.78
N LEU A 425 -26.30 102.84 53.17
CA LEU A 425 -26.20 103.02 51.72
C LEU A 425 -24.78 102.73 51.20
N GLU A 426 -23.72 103.20 51.87
CA GLU A 426 -22.35 102.88 51.47
C GLU A 426 -22.02 101.40 51.69
N GLU A 427 -22.45 100.79 52.81
CA GLU A 427 -22.24 99.36 53.03
C GLU A 427 -23.03 98.51 52.01
N ALA A 428 -24.25 98.91 51.65
CA ALA A 428 -25.04 98.27 50.60
C ALA A 428 -24.39 98.42 49.21
N LYS A 429 -23.76 99.57 48.91
CA LYS A 429 -22.95 99.75 47.69
C LYS A 429 -21.72 98.86 47.68
N GLU A 430 -20.97 98.76 48.78
CA GLU A 430 -19.80 97.88 48.89
C GLU A 430 -20.19 96.40 48.76
N ARG A 431 -21.32 96.00 49.37
CA ARG A 431 -21.87 94.65 49.20
C ARG A 431 -22.31 94.41 47.75
N ALA A 432 -22.92 95.39 47.08
CA ALA A 432 -23.36 95.27 45.69
C ALA A 432 -22.19 95.23 44.69
N THR A 433 -21.17 96.08 44.84
CA THR A 433 -19.98 96.03 43.97
C THR A 433 -19.19 94.75 44.18
N LYS A 434 -19.09 94.27 45.43
CA LYS A 434 -18.51 92.96 45.72
C LYS A 434 -19.29 91.84 45.02
N ALA A 435 -20.60 91.78 45.19
CA ALA A 435 -21.45 90.78 44.54
C ALA A 435 -21.39 90.86 43.00
N GLU A 436 -21.32 92.07 42.43
CA GLU A 436 -21.14 92.28 40.99
C GLU A 436 -19.78 91.77 40.49
N THR A 437 -18.70 91.96 41.26
CA THR A 437 -17.39 91.38 40.92
C THR A 437 -17.35 89.86 41.06
N GLU A 438 -17.94 89.29 42.13
CA GLU A 438 -18.01 87.85 42.35
C GLU A 438 -18.83 87.17 41.24
N ALA A 439 -20.05 87.67 40.96
CA ALA A 439 -20.88 87.20 39.84
C ALA A 439 -20.19 87.41 38.47
N GLY A 440 -19.45 88.50 38.29
CA GLY A 440 -18.63 88.73 37.10
C GLY A 440 -17.55 87.67 36.89
N THR A 441 -16.88 87.24 37.98
CA THR A 441 -15.89 86.16 37.93
C THR A 441 -16.53 84.78 37.71
N GLU A 442 -17.66 84.48 38.33
CA GLU A 442 -18.40 83.22 38.09
C GLU A 442 -18.91 83.13 36.65
N VAL A 443 -19.48 84.20 36.11
CA VAL A 443 -19.92 84.26 34.69
C VAL A 443 -18.75 84.13 33.72
N ALA A 444 -17.55 84.62 34.08
CA ALA A 444 -16.34 84.42 33.27
C ALA A 444 -15.85 82.97 33.31
N ALA A 445 -15.85 82.34 34.49
CA ALA A 445 -15.47 80.94 34.66
C ALA A 445 -16.43 79.99 33.92
N LEU A 446 -17.74 80.12 34.11
CA LEU A 446 -18.76 79.31 33.44
C LEU A 446 -18.72 79.47 31.90
N LYS A 447 -18.34 80.64 31.39
CA LYS A 447 -18.11 80.84 29.94
C LYS A 447 -16.87 80.11 29.44
N ALA A 448 -15.80 80.05 30.23
CA ALA A 448 -14.59 79.31 29.87
C ALA A 448 -14.86 77.79 29.85
N GLU A 449 -15.50 77.26 30.90
CA GLU A 449 -15.92 75.84 30.99
C GLU A 449 -16.83 75.45 29.82
N LEU A 450 -17.78 76.33 29.45
CA LEU A 450 -18.71 76.06 28.35
C LEU A 450 -18.05 76.09 26.97
N GLU A 451 -17.03 76.92 26.75
CA GLU A 451 -16.23 76.88 25.51
C GLU A 451 -15.26 75.68 25.47
N GLU A 452 -14.71 75.27 26.62
CA GLU A 452 -13.90 74.04 26.73
C GLU A 452 -14.76 72.79 26.44
N ALA A 453 -15.95 72.70 27.02
CA ALA A 453 -16.91 71.63 26.74
C ALA A 453 -17.34 71.60 25.25
N ARG A 454 -17.54 72.77 24.63
CA ARG A 454 -17.80 72.86 23.17
C ARG A 454 -16.63 72.37 22.34
N ALA A 455 -15.39 72.71 22.71
CA ALA A 455 -14.19 72.24 22.02
C ALA A 455 -14.02 70.71 22.17
N ALA A 456 -14.29 70.16 23.36
CA ALA A 456 -14.28 68.72 23.60
C ALA A 456 -15.33 67.98 22.76
N VAL A 457 -16.58 68.46 22.73
CA VAL A 457 -17.66 67.88 21.89
C VAL A 457 -17.34 67.98 20.39
N ALA A 458 -16.76 69.10 19.94
CA ALA A 458 -16.34 69.26 18.55
C ALA A 458 -15.22 68.27 18.17
N LYS A 459 -14.24 68.06 19.07
CA LYS A 459 -13.17 67.08 18.90
C LYS A 459 -13.74 65.65 18.83
N ALA A 460 -14.53 65.24 19.82
CA ALA A 460 -15.17 63.92 19.87
C ALA A 460 -16.04 63.65 18.63
N GLY A 461 -16.78 64.65 18.16
CA GLY A 461 -17.57 64.55 16.92
C GLY A 461 -16.71 64.36 15.66
N SER A 462 -15.51 64.95 15.61
CA SER A 462 -14.58 64.74 14.50
C SER A 462 -13.87 63.38 14.55
N GLU A 463 -13.53 62.89 15.75
CA GLU A 463 -12.93 61.58 15.97
C GLU A 463 -13.93 60.46 15.63
N ALA A 464 -15.17 60.52 16.14
CA ALA A 464 -16.23 59.57 15.80
C ALA A 464 -16.59 59.58 14.30
N SER A 465 -16.51 60.73 13.62
CA SER A 465 -16.72 60.83 12.17
C SER A 465 -15.57 60.16 11.38
N ALA A 466 -14.33 60.31 11.84
CA ALA A 466 -13.17 59.66 11.23
C ALA A 466 -13.21 58.13 11.44
N GLU A 467 -13.58 57.66 12.64
CA GLU A 467 -13.77 56.24 12.93
C GLU A 467 -14.90 55.63 12.08
N ALA A 468 -16.05 56.31 11.97
CA ALA A 468 -17.15 55.88 11.11
C ALA A 468 -16.78 55.84 9.62
N ALA A 469 -15.82 56.67 9.17
CA ALA A 469 -15.27 56.60 7.82
C ALA A 469 -14.31 55.42 7.65
N ALA A 470 -13.46 55.14 8.64
CA ALA A 470 -12.54 54.00 8.64
C ALA A 470 -13.31 52.66 8.62
N LEU A 471 -14.27 52.47 9.52
CA LEU A 471 -15.12 51.27 9.59
C LEU A 471 -15.90 51.02 8.29
N ARG A 472 -16.33 52.09 7.58
CA ARG A 472 -16.95 51.95 6.26
C ARG A 472 -15.97 51.49 5.19
N ALA A 473 -14.73 51.96 5.21
CA ALA A 473 -13.68 51.52 4.29
C ALA A 473 -13.31 50.05 4.53
N GLU A 474 -13.13 49.64 5.79
CA GLU A 474 -12.87 48.24 6.16
C GLU A 474 -14.04 47.31 5.77
N LEU A 475 -15.29 47.78 5.90
CA LEU A 475 -16.48 47.02 5.53
C LEU A 475 -16.62 46.84 4.01
N GLU A 476 -16.26 47.83 3.20
CA GLU A 476 -16.19 47.65 1.73
C GLU A 476 -15.02 46.75 1.33
N GLU A 477 -13.83 46.89 1.93
CA GLU A 477 -12.71 45.97 1.65
C GLU A 477 -13.06 44.52 2.04
N ALA A 478 -13.75 44.31 3.16
CA ALA A 478 -14.23 43.00 3.57
C ALA A 478 -15.26 42.41 2.58
N LYS A 479 -16.13 43.24 1.99
CA LYS A 479 -17.06 42.80 0.91
C LYS A 479 -16.30 42.42 -0.36
N GLU A 480 -15.31 43.21 -0.78
CA GLU A 480 -14.51 42.90 -1.97
C GLU A 480 -13.73 41.58 -1.79
N ARG A 481 -13.10 41.38 -0.62
CA ARG A 481 -12.45 40.11 -0.26
C ARG A 481 -13.43 38.93 -0.25
N ALA A 482 -14.64 39.12 0.28
CA ALA A 482 -15.68 38.08 0.28
C ALA A 482 -16.15 37.73 -1.14
N ALA A 483 -16.38 38.73 -1.99
CA ALA A 483 -16.77 38.52 -3.38
C ALA A 483 -15.67 37.83 -4.21
N ALA A 484 -14.39 38.17 -3.95
CA ALA A 484 -13.25 37.49 -4.56
C ALA A 484 -13.18 36.01 -4.14
N ALA A 485 -13.36 35.70 -2.85
CA ALA A 485 -13.39 34.33 -2.35
C ALA A 485 -14.58 33.51 -2.88
N GLU A 486 -15.77 34.11 -3.00
CA GLU A 486 -16.93 33.47 -3.64
C GLU A 486 -16.68 33.17 -5.13
N ALA A 487 -15.97 34.06 -5.85
CA ALA A 487 -15.58 33.82 -7.24
C ALA A 487 -14.53 32.72 -7.39
N GLU A 488 -13.51 32.68 -6.52
CA GLU A 488 -12.47 31.63 -6.50
C GLU A 488 -13.08 30.25 -6.20
N ALA A 489 -13.93 30.15 -5.17
CA ALA A 489 -14.67 28.92 -4.86
C ALA A 489 -15.59 28.48 -6.02
N GLY A 490 -16.17 29.44 -6.77
CA GLY A 490 -16.94 29.16 -7.97
C GLY A 490 -16.11 28.51 -9.09
N ILE A 491 -14.85 28.93 -9.27
CA ILE A 491 -13.91 28.35 -10.24
C ILE A 491 -13.49 26.95 -9.79
N GLU A 492 -13.15 26.74 -8.52
CA GLU A 492 -12.76 25.43 -7.98
C GLU A 492 -13.91 24.41 -8.11
N VAL A 493 -15.14 24.79 -7.76
CA VAL A 493 -16.33 23.94 -7.93
C VAL A 493 -16.62 23.62 -9.40
N ALA A 494 -16.26 24.50 -10.34
CA ALA A 494 -16.38 24.21 -11.77
C ALA A 494 -15.31 23.20 -12.23
N ALA A 495 -14.06 23.36 -11.80
CA ALA A 495 -12.97 22.44 -12.12
C ALA A 495 -13.25 21.02 -11.59
N LEU A 496 -13.62 20.90 -10.31
CA LEU A 496 -13.98 19.62 -9.67
C LEU A 496 -15.16 18.90 -10.36
N LYS A 497 -16.09 19.64 -10.98
CA LYS A 497 -17.19 19.04 -11.75
C LYS A 497 -16.74 18.42 -13.07
N GLU A 498 -15.80 19.05 -13.78
CA GLU A 498 -15.24 18.45 -15.00
C GLU A 498 -14.30 17.28 -14.68
N GLU A 499 -13.49 17.36 -13.61
CA GLU A 499 -12.71 16.20 -13.13
C GLU A 499 -13.60 15.01 -12.78
N LEU A 500 -14.71 15.25 -12.07
CA LEU A 500 -15.69 14.21 -11.71
C LEU A 500 -16.42 13.62 -12.93
N LYS A 501 -16.58 14.40 -14.00
CA LYS A 501 -17.12 13.94 -15.28
C LYS A 501 -16.11 13.08 -16.03
N GLU A 502 -14.86 13.53 -16.16
CA GLU A 502 -13.78 12.76 -16.78
C GLU A 502 -13.52 11.44 -16.04
N ALA A 503 -13.56 11.47 -14.70
CA ALA A 503 -13.47 10.26 -13.87
C ALA A 503 -14.62 9.28 -14.12
N LYS A 504 -15.85 9.76 -14.33
CA LYS A 504 -17.01 8.92 -14.69
C LYS A 504 -16.86 8.32 -16.09
N GLU A 505 -16.38 9.08 -17.06
CA GLU A 505 -16.12 8.58 -18.43
C GLU A 505 -15.01 7.52 -18.43
N LYS A 506 -13.91 7.75 -17.69
CA LYS A 506 -12.84 6.76 -17.46
C LYS A 506 -13.36 5.49 -16.78
N ALA A 507 -14.21 5.62 -15.75
CA ALA A 507 -14.82 4.49 -15.06
C ALA A 507 -15.78 3.69 -15.97
N ALA A 508 -16.56 4.37 -16.81
CA ALA A 508 -17.43 3.72 -17.80
C ALA A 508 -16.63 2.92 -18.84
N LYS A 509 -15.51 3.48 -19.33
CA LYS A 509 -14.58 2.78 -20.24
C LYS A 509 -13.92 1.57 -19.58
N ALA A 510 -13.44 1.71 -18.35
CA ALA A 510 -12.88 0.58 -17.60
C ALA A 510 -13.93 -0.54 -17.36
N GLY A 511 -15.19 -0.16 -17.13
CA GLY A 511 -16.30 -1.12 -17.00
C GLY A 511 -16.61 -1.91 -18.27
N SER A 512 -16.50 -1.30 -19.46
CA SER A 512 -16.67 -2.03 -20.72
C SER A 512 -15.45 -2.89 -21.08
N GLU A 513 -14.23 -2.45 -20.74
CA GLU A 513 -13.01 -3.24 -20.88
C GLU A 513 -13.02 -4.50 -19.97
N ASP A 514 -13.46 -4.38 -18.71
CA ASP A 514 -13.64 -5.52 -17.80
C ASP A 514 -14.74 -6.48 -18.27
N ALA A 515 -15.84 -5.97 -18.83
CA ALA A 515 -16.88 -6.80 -19.44
C ALA A 515 -16.37 -7.58 -20.66
N ALA A 516 -15.56 -6.96 -21.52
CA ALA A 516 -14.93 -7.61 -22.66
C ALA A 516 -13.92 -8.69 -22.21
N ALA A 517 -13.05 -8.38 -21.24
CA ALA A 517 -12.09 -9.34 -20.70
C ALA A 517 -12.77 -10.55 -20.05
N LYS A 518 -13.91 -10.35 -19.36
CA LYS A 518 -14.72 -11.46 -18.83
C LYS A 518 -15.29 -12.35 -19.93
N ALA A 519 -15.76 -11.77 -21.04
CA ALA A 519 -16.24 -12.54 -22.19
C ALA A 519 -15.12 -13.38 -22.84
N GLU A 520 -13.92 -12.81 -23.02
CA GLU A 520 -12.75 -13.53 -23.55
C GLU A 520 -12.32 -14.68 -22.62
N VAL A 521 -12.37 -14.48 -21.29
CA VAL A 521 -12.04 -15.53 -20.31
C VAL A 521 -13.05 -16.68 -20.35
N GLU A 522 -14.35 -16.41 -20.48
CA GLU A 522 -15.35 -17.48 -20.62
C GLU A 522 -15.25 -18.21 -21.97
N GLU A 523 -14.93 -17.51 -23.08
CA GLU A 523 -14.64 -18.16 -24.36
C GLU A 523 -13.39 -19.05 -24.27
N ALA A 524 -12.32 -18.59 -23.60
CA ALA A 524 -11.11 -19.36 -23.36
C ALA A 524 -11.37 -20.60 -22.49
N ARG A 525 -12.23 -20.49 -21.46
CA ARG A 525 -12.68 -21.62 -20.64
C ARG A 525 -13.48 -22.63 -21.45
N ALA A 526 -14.40 -22.19 -22.31
CA ALA A 526 -15.16 -23.08 -23.19
C ALA A 526 -14.23 -23.84 -24.16
N LYS A 527 -13.22 -23.18 -24.74
CA LYS A 527 -12.19 -23.81 -25.58
C LYS A 527 -11.34 -24.81 -24.79
N ALA A 528 -10.94 -24.48 -23.55
CA ALA A 528 -10.18 -25.37 -22.69
C ALA A 528 -10.97 -26.63 -22.30
N ALA A 529 -12.23 -26.47 -21.89
CA ALA A 529 -13.12 -27.59 -21.55
C ALA A 529 -13.37 -28.51 -22.75
N LYS A 530 -13.50 -27.95 -23.97
CA LYS A 530 -13.56 -28.77 -25.19
C LYS A 530 -12.25 -29.55 -25.42
N ALA A 531 -11.10 -28.90 -25.30
CA ALA A 531 -9.81 -29.57 -25.49
C ALA A 531 -9.56 -30.67 -24.44
N GLU A 532 -10.03 -30.50 -23.21
CA GLU A 532 -9.97 -31.51 -22.16
C GLU A 532 -10.87 -32.72 -22.49
N ALA A 533 -12.07 -32.50 -23.03
CA ALA A 533 -12.93 -33.57 -23.53
C ALA A 533 -12.32 -34.30 -24.74
N ASP A 534 -11.72 -33.57 -25.68
CA ASP A 534 -11.03 -34.13 -26.85
C ASP A 534 -9.82 -35.00 -26.43
N VAL A 535 -9.06 -34.58 -25.39
CA VAL A 535 -7.96 -35.37 -24.81
C VAL A 535 -8.48 -36.64 -24.12
N SER A 536 -9.52 -36.54 -23.31
CA SER A 536 -10.15 -37.69 -22.64
C SER A 536 -10.67 -38.73 -23.64
N ALA A 537 -11.21 -38.28 -24.79
CA ALA A 537 -11.61 -39.17 -25.88
C ALA A 537 -10.42 -39.86 -26.54
N LEU A 538 -9.30 -39.16 -26.76
CA LEU A 538 -8.07 -39.75 -27.32
C LEU A 538 -7.41 -40.74 -26.35
N ASP A 539 -7.41 -40.48 -25.05
CA ASP A 539 -6.89 -41.43 -24.05
C ASP A 539 -7.75 -42.71 -24.02
N ALA A 540 -9.07 -42.61 -24.17
CA ALA A 540 -9.95 -43.76 -24.32
C ALA A 540 -9.68 -44.56 -25.62
N GLU A 541 -9.50 -43.89 -26.77
CA GLU A 541 -9.09 -44.55 -28.02
C GLU A 541 -7.72 -45.26 -27.88
N LEU A 542 -6.77 -44.66 -27.14
CA LEU A 542 -5.45 -45.24 -26.90
C LEU A 542 -5.49 -46.48 -26.00
N GLU A 543 -6.30 -46.49 -24.94
CA GLU A 543 -6.47 -47.68 -24.09
C GLU A 543 -7.20 -48.82 -24.82
N GLU A 544 -8.20 -48.51 -25.65
CA GLU A 544 -8.83 -49.52 -26.53
C GLU A 544 -7.82 -50.09 -27.54
N ALA A 545 -6.99 -49.24 -28.14
CA ALA A 545 -5.94 -49.66 -29.07
C ALA A 545 -4.87 -50.52 -28.37
N ARG A 546 -4.46 -50.18 -27.14
CA ARG A 546 -3.54 -50.97 -26.32
C ARG A 546 -4.10 -52.36 -26.04
N LYS A 547 -5.37 -52.47 -25.63
CA LYS A 547 -6.03 -53.75 -25.38
C LYS A 547 -6.06 -54.65 -26.62
N LYS A 548 -6.36 -54.09 -27.79
CA LYS A 548 -6.32 -54.83 -29.07
C LYS A 548 -4.91 -55.30 -29.44
N VAL A 549 -3.87 -54.52 -29.14
CA VAL A 549 -2.48 -54.93 -29.34
C VAL A 549 -2.09 -56.04 -28.36
N GLU A 550 -2.51 -55.96 -27.10
CA GLU A 550 -2.27 -57.02 -26.10
C GLU A 550 -2.95 -58.34 -26.50
N GLU A 551 -4.21 -58.30 -26.92
CA GLU A 551 -4.95 -59.46 -27.46
C GLU A 551 -4.25 -60.08 -28.68
N ALA A 552 -3.83 -59.26 -29.65
CA ALA A 552 -3.11 -59.74 -30.84
C ALA A 552 -1.71 -60.32 -30.51
N VAL A 553 -1.01 -59.76 -29.52
CA VAL A 553 0.28 -60.30 -29.04
C VAL A 553 0.09 -61.64 -28.32
N ALA A 554 -1.01 -61.81 -27.57
CA ALA A 554 -1.35 -63.08 -26.94
C ALA A 554 -1.71 -64.16 -27.98
N GLU A 555 -2.49 -63.81 -29.01
CA GLU A 555 -2.84 -64.70 -30.12
C GLU A 555 -1.60 -65.15 -30.91
N ALA A 556 -0.75 -64.20 -31.33
CA ALA A 556 0.52 -64.49 -32.00
C ALA A 556 1.49 -65.31 -31.12
N GLY A 557 1.46 -65.10 -29.80
CA GLY A 557 2.20 -65.90 -28.83
C GLY A 557 1.73 -67.36 -28.76
N ALA A 558 0.42 -67.58 -28.82
CA ALA A 558 -0.18 -68.92 -28.85
C ALA A 558 0.10 -69.64 -30.19
N GLU A 559 -0.03 -68.95 -31.33
CA GLU A 559 0.34 -69.50 -32.65
C GLU A 559 1.83 -69.89 -32.68
N ALA A 560 2.72 -69.02 -32.22
CA ALA A 560 4.15 -69.30 -32.14
C ALA A 560 4.48 -70.47 -31.19
N ALA A 561 3.68 -70.71 -30.16
CA ALA A 561 3.82 -71.88 -29.29
C ALA A 561 3.36 -73.17 -30.00
N SER A 562 2.24 -73.13 -30.73
CA SER A 562 1.75 -74.26 -31.55
C SER A 562 2.76 -74.68 -32.61
N LEU A 563 3.25 -73.71 -33.40
CA LEU A 563 4.24 -73.96 -34.45
C LEU A 563 5.57 -74.53 -33.90
N ARG A 564 5.97 -74.15 -32.68
CA ARG A 564 7.12 -74.75 -32.00
C ARG A 564 6.86 -76.20 -31.59
N ALA A 565 5.67 -76.52 -31.09
CA ALA A 565 5.30 -77.88 -30.73
C ALA A 565 5.24 -78.80 -31.96
N GLU A 566 4.62 -78.34 -33.06
CA GLU A 566 4.61 -79.05 -34.35
C GLU A 566 6.02 -79.28 -34.90
N LEU A 567 6.91 -78.28 -34.78
CA LEU A 567 8.29 -78.39 -35.24
C LEU A 567 9.11 -79.39 -34.41
N GLU A 568 8.92 -79.44 -33.08
CA GLU A 568 9.55 -80.45 -32.22
C GLU A 568 8.97 -81.86 -32.46
N GLU A 569 7.66 -81.99 -32.74
CA GLU A 569 7.07 -83.27 -33.16
C GLU A 569 7.63 -83.74 -34.52
N ALA A 570 7.77 -82.82 -35.48
CA ALA A 570 8.37 -83.11 -36.79
C ALA A 570 9.85 -83.53 -36.66
N ARG A 571 10.63 -82.84 -35.81
CA ARG A 571 12.01 -83.23 -35.46
C ARG A 571 12.07 -84.62 -34.86
N ARG A 572 11.17 -84.94 -33.94
CA ARG A 572 11.09 -86.27 -33.33
C ARG A 572 10.79 -87.36 -34.36
N LYS A 573 9.79 -87.15 -35.23
CA LYS A 573 9.46 -88.09 -36.32
C LYS A 573 10.63 -88.28 -37.30
N ALA A 574 11.35 -87.20 -37.62
CA ALA A 574 12.55 -87.28 -38.45
C ALA A 574 13.66 -88.11 -37.77
N ALA A 575 13.93 -87.89 -36.49
CA ALA A 575 14.91 -88.66 -35.73
C ALA A 575 14.53 -90.15 -35.57
N GLU A 576 13.24 -90.45 -35.38
CA GLU A 576 12.71 -91.83 -35.36
C GLU A 576 12.89 -92.50 -36.74
N ALA A 577 12.62 -91.79 -37.84
CA ALA A 577 12.84 -92.28 -39.20
C ALA A 577 14.33 -92.49 -39.55
N GLU A 578 15.22 -91.57 -39.14
CA GLU A 578 16.68 -91.73 -39.27
C GLU A 578 17.19 -92.94 -38.48
N ALA A 579 16.62 -93.21 -37.30
CA ALA A 579 16.98 -94.37 -36.49
C ALA A 579 16.54 -95.69 -37.14
N GLU A 580 15.32 -95.78 -37.70
CA GLU A 580 14.88 -96.97 -38.44
C GLU A 580 15.69 -97.18 -39.72
N ALA A 581 15.91 -96.12 -40.53
CA ALA A 581 16.77 -96.20 -41.70
C ALA A 581 18.22 -96.62 -41.35
N GLY A 582 18.71 -96.20 -40.18
CA GLY A 582 19.98 -96.66 -39.61
C GLY A 582 20.00 -98.15 -39.28
N LYS A 583 18.91 -98.71 -38.74
CA LYS A 583 18.77 -100.16 -38.48
C LYS A 583 18.67 -100.95 -39.79
N GLU A 584 17.86 -100.51 -40.74
CA GLU A 584 17.74 -101.15 -42.07
C GLU A 584 19.09 -101.17 -42.79
N ALA A 585 19.82 -100.03 -42.80
CA ALA A 585 21.16 -99.95 -43.36
C ALA A 585 22.17 -100.86 -42.62
N ALA A 586 22.01 -101.08 -41.32
CA ALA A 586 22.84 -102.03 -40.57
C ALA A 586 22.49 -103.50 -40.88
N ALA A 587 21.19 -103.83 -41.00
CA ALA A 587 20.71 -105.16 -41.38
C ALA A 587 21.17 -105.53 -42.80
N LEU A 588 20.97 -104.66 -43.79
CA LEU A 588 21.43 -104.86 -45.17
C LEU A 588 22.95 -105.03 -45.25
N ARG A 589 23.73 -104.32 -44.42
CA ARG A 589 25.19 -104.53 -44.33
C ARG A 589 25.55 -105.91 -43.75
N ALA A 590 24.77 -106.42 -42.79
CA ALA A 590 24.97 -107.74 -42.22
C ALA A 590 24.63 -108.85 -43.22
N GLU A 591 23.48 -108.75 -43.92
CA GLU A 591 23.10 -109.66 -45.01
C GLU A 591 24.14 -109.67 -46.13
N LEU A 592 24.64 -108.49 -46.53
CA LEU A 592 25.67 -108.37 -47.57
C LEU A 592 27.01 -108.97 -47.10
N ALA A 593 27.36 -108.87 -45.81
CA ALA A 593 28.52 -109.54 -45.24
C ALA A 593 28.36 -111.07 -45.19
N GLU A 594 27.17 -111.58 -44.86
CA GLU A 594 26.86 -113.01 -44.90
C GLU A 594 26.86 -113.55 -46.33
N ALA A 595 26.23 -112.85 -47.27
CA ALA A 595 26.25 -113.19 -48.70
C ALA A 595 27.68 -113.19 -49.27
N ARG A 596 28.56 -112.29 -48.82
CA ARG A 596 29.99 -112.34 -49.16
C ARG A 596 30.70 -113.55 -48.57
N LYS A 597 30.36 -113.95 -47.34
CA LYS A 597 30.91 -115.15 -46.69
C LYS A 597 30.49 -116.42 -47.42
N THR A 598 29.20 -116.58 -47.73
CA THR A 598 28.69 -117.75 -48.45
C THR A 598 29.19 -117.78 -49.90
N ALA A 599 29.32 -116.63 -50.56
CA ALA A 599 29.96 -116.55 -51.88
C ALA A 599 31.45 -116.96 -51.83
N ALA A 600 32.21 -116.55 -50.80
CA ALA A 600 33.60 -116.97 -50.62
C ALA A 600 33.69 -118.48 -50.30
N GLU A 601 32.80 -119.02 -49.47
CA GLU A 601 32.70 -120.46 -49.20
C GLU A 601 32.37 -121.25 -50.47
N ALA A 602 31.38 -120.81 -51.25
CA ALA A 602 31.03 -121.39 -52.55
C ALA A 602 32.19 -121.28 -53.56
N GLU A 603 32.96 -120.19 -53.56
CA GLU A 603 34.17 -120.07 -54.38
C GLU A 603 35.24 -121.07 -53.94
N THR A 604 35.45 -121.27 -52.63
CA THR A 604 36.39 -122.30 -52.15
C THR A 604 35.94 -123.72 -52.46
N GLN A 605 34.63 -124.01 -52.37
CA GLN A 605 34.06 -125.30 -52.80
C GLN A 605 34.21 -125.50 -54.30
N ALA A 606 33.92 -124.49 -55.12
CA ALA A 606 34.11 -124.54 -56.57
C ALA A 606 35.60 -124.76 -56.93
N ARG A 607 36.53 -124.09 -56.22
CA ARG A 607 37.98 -124.33 -56.35
C ARG A 607 38.37 -125.76 -55.96
N GLN A 608 37.77 -126.33 -54.91
CA GLN A 608 37.98 -127.73 -54.49
C GLN A 608 37.42 -128.71 -55.52
N VAL A 609 36.21 -128.50 -56.05
CA VAL A 609 35.62 -129.33 -57.11
C VAL A 609 36.44 -129.23 -58.40
N VAL A 610 36.90 -128.04 -58.79
CA VAL A 610 37.80 -127.88 -59.94
C VAL A 610 39.17 -128.54 -59.69
N ALA A 611 39.67 -128.56 -58.47
CA ALA A 611 40.88 -129.30 -58.11
C ALA A 611 40.66 -130.81 -58.18
N GLY A 612 39.57 -131.33 -57.60
CA GLY A 612 39.19 -132.75 -57.66
C GLY A 612 38.94 -133.22 -59.09
N LEU A 613 38.19 -132.46 -59.90
CA LEU A 613 38.00 -132.74 -61.32
C LEU A 613 39.31 -132.67 -62.12
N ARG A 614 40.29 -131.86 -61.69
CA ARG A 614 41.64 -131.88 -62.29
C ARG A 614 42.44 -133.12 -61.87
N GLU A 615 42.31 -133.57 -60.64
CA GLU A 615 42.91 -134.84 -60.18
C GLU A 615 42.27 -136.04 -60.88
N GLU A 616 40.94 -136.10 -60.96
CA GLU A 616 40.20 -137.11 -61.75
C GLU A 616 40.57 -137.05 -63.23
N LEU A 617 40.77 -135.86 -63.82
CA LEU A 617 41.23 -135.71 -65.20
C LEU A 617 42.68 -136.20 -65.37
N GLU A 618 43.57 -135.94 -64.41
CA GLU A 618 44.94 -136.46 -64.42
C GLU A 618 45.00 -137.96 -64.13
N GLU A 619 44.08 -138.51 -63.33
CA GLU A 619 43.91 -139.95 -63.13
C GLU A 619 43.33 -140.62 -64.38
N ALA A 620 42.34 -140.01 -65.02
CA ALA A 620 41.82 -140.43 -66.33
C ALA A 620 42.92 -140.40 -67.40
N LYS A 621 43.80 -139.38 -67.41
CA LYS A 621 44.98 -139.34 -68.28
C LYS A 621 46.02 -140.42 -67.94
N ARG A 622 46.24 -140.72 -66.64
CA ARG A 622 47.13 -141.80 -66.19
C ARG A 622 46.60 -143.19 -66.55
N THR A 623 45.29 -143.40 -66.48
CA THR A 623 44.63 -144.65 -66.90
C THR A 623 44.51 -144.76 -68.42
N ALA A 624 44.43 -143.64 -69.14
CA ALA A 624 44.50 -143.58 -70.60
C ALA A 624 45.94 -143.70 -71.19
N ALA A 625 46.98 -143.88 -70.35
CA ALA A 625 48.38 -143.88 -70.77
C ALA A 625 48.96 -145.27 -71.16
N ARG A 626 48.18 -146.12 -71.83
CA ARG A 626 48.66 -147.21 -72.72
C ARG A 626 47.50 -147.72 -73.61
N PRO A 627 47.73 -148.11 -74.87
CA PRO A 627 47.58 -147.16 -75.98
C PRO A 627 46.69 -147.68 -77.15
N GLU A 628 46.64 -146.90 -78.25
CA GLU A 628 46.13 -147.22 -79.62
C GLU A 628 44.59 -147.06 -79.82
N SER A 629 44.11 -145.96 -80.46
CA SER A 629 43.92 -145.70 -81.92
C SER A 629 42.70 -146.41 -82.52
N GLU A 630 41.70 -145.85 -83.24
CA GLU A 630 41.51 -144.68 -84.12
C GLU A 630 40.00 -144.29 -84.19
N ALA A 631 39.47 -143.23 -84.86
CA ALA A 631 39.90 -141.88 -85.26
C ALA A 631 38.72 -141.10 -85.93
N GLY A 632 38.83 -139.77 -86.11
CA GLY A 632 37.91 -138.90 -86.89
C GLY A 632 36.76 -138.23 -86.10
N ALA A 633 36.28 -137.01 -86.41
CA ALA A 633 36.74 -135.99 -87.37
C ALA A 633 36.28 -134.56 -86.96
N ALA A 634 36.85 -133.53 -87.60
CA ALA A 634 36.67 -132.07 -87.38
C ALA A 634 35.26 -131.54 -87.85
N PRO A 635 34.86 -130.23 -87.78
CA PRO A 635 35.72 -129.02 -87.71
C PRO A 635 35.21 -127.70 -87.01
N ALA A 636 36.16 -126.75 -86.90
CA ALA A 636 36.11 -125.28 -87.10
C ALA A 636 35.00 -124.34 -86.51
N ALA A 637 35.47 -123.34 -85.74
CA ALA A 637 35.23 -121.87 -85.74
C ALA A 637 34.04 -121.25 -86.53
N PRO A 638 33.37 -120.19 -86.00
CA PRO A 638 33.91 -118.80 -85.95
C PRO A 638 33.59 -118.05 -84.62
N ALA A 639 34.27 -117.01 -84.13
CA ALA A 639 34.57 -115.67 -84.68
C ALA A 639 33.33 -114.81 -85.04
N ARG A 640 32.88 -113.92 -84.13
CA ARG A 640 32.42 -112.52 -84.42
C ARG A 640 31.80 -111.77 -83.22
N GLU A 641 32.21 -110.51 -83.05
CA GLU A 641 31.41 -109.41 -82.48
C GLU A 641 30.27 -109.04 -83.47
N PRO A 642 29.19 -108.31 -83.10
CA PRO A 642 29.31 -106.85 -82.96
C PRO A 642 28.35 -106.14 -81.97
N GLU A 643 28.65 -104.86 -81.74
CA GLU A 643 27.80 -103.65 -81.74
C GLU A 643 26.25 -103.74 -81.57
N GLY A 644 25.71 -102.71 -80.90
CA GLY A 644 24.28 -102.32 -80.92
C GLY A 644 23.84 -101.68 -79.59
N THR A 645 23.99 -100.36 -79.39
CA THR A 645 22.98 -99.30 -79.66
C THR A 645 21.65 -99.53 -78.91
N ASP A 646 21.13 -98.59 -78.11
CA ASP A 646 21.01 -97.17 -78.47
C ASP A 646 21.57 -96.12 -77.49
N VAL A 647 21.88 -94.97 -78.09
CA VAL A 647 22.13 -93.67 -77.47
C VAL A 647 21.00 -92.73 -77.88
N ALA A 648 20.23 -92.23 -76.91
CA ALA A 648 19.39 -91.03 -76.98
C ALA A 648 18.94 -90.71 -75.52
N ASP A 649 18.90 -89.47 -75.02
CA ASP A 649 19.20 -88.21 -75.67
C ASP A 649 19.83 -87.17 -74.72
N ALA A 650 20.35 -86.12 -75.36
CA ALA A 650 20.95 -84.88 -74.88
C ALA A 650 20.28 -84.21 -73.66
N ARG A 651 20.97 -83.45 -72.78
CA ARG A 651 22.05 -82.45 -72.93
C ARG A 651 21.60 -81.10 -73.50
N GLU A 652 20.95 -80.30 -72.66
CA GLU A 652 20.72 -78.86 -72.78
C GLU A 652 20.54 -78.32 -71.33
N GLU A 653 21.10 -77.20 -70.87
CA GLU A 653 22.14 -76.31 -71.39
C GLU A 653 22.97 -75.76 -70.22
N ALA A 654 24.16 -75.21 -70.48
CA ALA A 654 24.97 -74.55 -69.46
C ALA A 654 25.27 -73.10 -69.87
N ALA A 655 24.37 -72.15 -69.55
CA ALA A 655 24.65 -70.72 -69.64
C ALA A 655 23.66 -69.86 -68.82
N SER A 656 24.08 -69.37 -67.65
CA SER A 656 24.45 -67.94 -67.53
C SER A 656 25.03 -67.64 -66.15
N ALA A 657 26.14 -66.92 -66.13
CA ALA A 657 26.64 -66.26 -64.94
C ALA A 657 25.97 -64.87 -64.76
N GLN A 658 26.36 -64.18 -63.69
CA GLN A 658 26.15 -62.74 -63.43
C GLN A 658 24.71 -62.27 -63.14
N ALA A 659 24.30 -62.46 -61.89
CA ALA A 659 23.57 -61.42 -61.14
C ALA A 659 24.23 -61.25 -59.76
N SER A 660 25.19 -60.33 -59.67
CA SER A 660 25.84 -59.94 -58.41
C SER A 660 24.95 -58.97 -57.63
N ALA A 661 24.94 -59.11 -56.29
CA ALA A 661 24.42 -58.16 -55.31
C ALA A 661 22.90 -57.87 -55.37
N GLY A 662 22.13 -58.40 -54.41
CA GLY A 662 20.70 -58.07 -54.26
C GLY A 662 20.02 -58.60 -53.00
N GLU A 663 20.33 -59.82 -52.54
CA GLU A 663 19.52 -60.50 -51.52
C GLU A 663 20.15 -60.53 -50.11
N ALA A 664 20.38 -59.33 -49.59
CA ALA A 664 20.45 -59.08 -48.15
C ALA A 664 19.30 -58.16 -47.68
N GLY A 665 18.16 -58.22 -48.39
CA GLY A 665 17.05 -57.24 -48.29
C GLY A 665 15.73 -57.75 -47.71
N GLU A 666 15.47 -59.06 -47.65
CA GLU A 666 14.14 -59.61 -47.27
C GLU A 666 14.01 -60.13 -45.83
N ARG A 667 14.83 -59.59 -44.89
CA ARG A 667 14.57 -59.71 -43.44
C ARG A 667 14.47 -58.38 -42.71
N ALA A 668 14.18 -57.30 -43.44
CA ALA A 668 13.83 -55.98 -42.89
C ALA A 668 12.46 -55.45 -43.37
N GLY A 669 11.63 -56.30 -44.00
CA GLY A 669 10.35 -55.90 -44.63
C GLY A 669 9.07 -56.17 -43.82
N PHE A 670 9.15 -56.79 -42.64
CA PHE A 670 7.98 -57.25 -41.86
C PHE A 670 7.73 -56.47 -40.55
N PHE A 671 8.24 -55.24 -40.44
CA PHE A 671 7.95 -54.31 -39.33
C PHE A 671 7.48 -52.92 -39.82
N GLY A 672 7.06 -52.82 -41.08
CA GLY A 672 6.75 -51.55 -41.77
C GLY A 672 5.30 -51.38 -42.26
N ARG A 673 4.33 -52.16 -41.76
CA ARG A 673 2.93 -52.14 -42.26
C ARG A 673 1.85 -51.95 -41.18
N LEU A 674 2.18 -51.28 -40.07
CA LEU A 674 1.22 -50.95 -39.00
C LEU A 674 1.20 -49.47 -38.54
N PHE A 675 2.00 -48.60 -39.15
CA PHE A 675 1.94 -47.14 -38.93
C PHE A 675 1.77 -46.41 -40.26
N GLY A 676 0.52 -46.28 -40.71
CA GLY A 676 0.20 -45.69 -42.02
C GLY A 676 -1.25 -45.24 -42.18
N ARG A 677 -1.95 -44.86 -41.10
CA ARG A 677 -3.33 -44.34 -41.19
C ARG A 677 -3.81 -43.55 -39.96
N ARG A 678 -3.35 -42.30 -39.81
CA ARG A 678 -4.13 -41.12 -39.33
C ARG A 678 -3.21 -39.89 -39.30
N GLY A 679 -3.74 -38.78 -39.80
CA GLY A 679 -3.09 -37.49 -40.02
C GLY A 679 -4.01 -36.66 -40.88
#